data_AF-A0A7C4KRY5-F1
#
_entry.id   AF-A0A7C4KRY5-F1
#
_cell.length_a   1.000
_cell.length_b   1.000
_cell.length_c   1.000
_cell.angle_alpha   90.00
_cell.angle_beta   90.00
_cell.angle_gamma   90.00
#
_symmetry.space_group_name_H-M   'P 1'
#
loop_
_entity.id
_entity.type
_entity.pdbx_description
1 polymer ?
#
loop_
_entity_poly.entity_id
_entity_poly.type
_entity_poly.pdbx_seq_one_letter_code
_entity_poly.pdbx_strand_id
1 'polypeptide(L)'
;MTCRNIISIAMSLAMALAACGGGGEQGCPAGTVRCGDGECHACCPGGDCPGGHCCADYSCQECCGDSDCPAHKPVCGVDRRCHEISCRVNGETCQGDCCSGLVCCSGGDGKCHACCQDSDCHGLGEVCVDGACQKPCIPAEGYCNADPYGCCAGLACDRFDLKCRTRCASDGDCTQRTDVPGAADLACGTDGTCDFLRCEADGECSGGRVCENGACRTPAGCAEISSCRIWPPWAVLMPGYRTQLAVGVLRGDGSFAAGVPVDWSSAAPASAAIDENGLLTGGDDPSGAVEITATVRGCNHKCHATAVNIGPTPALGVRATTLDDETGAPVQGAYFKIDDWPPLRMDASGSRVYDRYIDPDHTGDITVGEPAYEFVTIEDIGWRDVVIPMRRLVQPDRAGGDSGRFYFDSIRCDAGHACEMNLGLAGFSLPGSALDVAPDFPWQDIFRASSEFDDHTYRLRLPGGFVWTSGASLFKNRFSARAAPENRVLFALGGKLDTAEFRAKLFPFLQAADSGQDSLGLVYRALTLAVSHGALAPNQLISEHALVPDNSDVDGDGDRTESVPDYANFYPIDVTLGVRQGHTLRVTVPQFPENAYDSVLLLAGVLTPAGGFVPLGMAAGFDSDDPVQDPPDGRLAAPVEVRVSEIAGRMPAAGAQRLLVALAWRLGDPSRRAGQVVLLDDFDGELALDAFLEPPVGTFSAADRAISIGRIPDGAQLAIARFEDLAGRPWRVIAELPRTSIALRVSPIGTDRAARAGLFAIRLQDGWTFAKLCGFGVTDLWDLPVAIAAFSFADFP
;
A
#
# COMPACT_ATOMS: atom_id res chain seq x y z
N MET A 1 30.65 12.62 -17.66
CA MET A 1 30.76 14.00 -17.13
C MET A 1 30.83 13.89 -15.61
N THR A 2 31.86 14.49 -15.02
CA THR A 2 32.36 14.22 -13.67
C THR A 2 31.73 15.09 -12.59
N CYS A 3 31.44 14.48 -11.43
CA CYS A 3 31.22 15.10 -10.14
C CYS A 3 32.32 16.11 -9.79
N ARG A 4 32.00 17.41 -9.86
CA ARG A 4 32.73 18.51 -9.21
C ARG A 4 31.85 19.75 -9.33
N ASN A 5 31.01 20.03 -8.33
CA ASN A 5 30.46 21.37 -8.05
C ASN A 5 29.64 21.50 -6.74
N ILE A 6 29.98 20.74 -5.67
CA ILE A 6 29.35 20.92 -4.34
C ILE A 6 30.42 21.06 -3.23
N ILE A 7 31.53 21.75 -3.51
CA ILE A 7 32.57 22.02 -2.48
C ILE A 7 32.86 23.52 -2.31
N SER A 8 32.34 24.40 -3.17
CA SER A 8 32.74 25.83 -3.13
C SER A 8 31.85 26.75 -2.29
N ILE A 9 30.77 26.27 -1.67
CA ILE A 9 29.88 27.10 -0.82
C ILE A 9 30.10 26.83 0.68
N ALA A 10 30.72 25.71 1.06
CA ALA A 10 30.99 25.37 2.46
C ALA A 10 32.28 26.01 3.04
N MET A 11 33.16 26.58 2.22
CA MET A 11 34.48 27.07 2.68
C MET A 11 34.54 28.55 3.09
N SER A 12 33.50 29.35 2.83
CA SER A 12 33.49 30.78 3.21
C SER A 12 32.82 31.07 4.55
N LEU A 13 32.17 30.07 5.17
CA LEU A 13 31.52 30.24 6.48
C LEU A 13 32.36 29.71 7.66
N ALA A 14 33.48 29.03 7.39
CA ALA A 14 34.31 28.37 8.41
C ALA A 14 35.53 29.19 8.90
N MET A 15 35.68 30.46 8.49
CA MET A 15 36.83 31.30 8.88
C MET A 15 36.52 32.43 9.88
N ALA A 16 35.37 32.40 10.57
CA ALA A 16 34.98 33.43 11.55
C ALA A 16 34.69 32.88 12.97
N LEU A 17 35.27 31.76 13.36
CA LEU A 17 35.20 31.22 14.74
C LEU A 17 36.61 31.17 15.33
N ALA A 18 37.09 32.32 15.81
CA ALA A 18 38.26 32.39 16.67
C ALA A 18 37.83 32.19 18.12
N ALA A 19 38.28 31.10 18.75
CA ALA A 19 38.02 30.80 20.15
C ALA A 19 38.63 31.89 21.06
N CYS A 20 37.84 32.41 22.01
CA CYS A 20 38.31 33.38 23.01
C CYS A 20 39.18 32.63 24.04
N GLY A 21 40.51 32.67 23.85
CA GLY A 21 41.47 32.04 24.74
C GLY A 21 41.60 32.81 26.06
N GLY A 22 41.45 32.09 27.19
CA GLY A 22 41.44 32.64 28.55
C GLY A 22 42.65 33.54 28.88
N GLY A 23 42.41 34.84 28.84
CA GLY A 23 43.30 35.89 29.36
C GLY A 23 42.53 36.77 30.33
N GLY A 24 43.01 36.84 31.58
CA GLY A 24 42.35 37.51 32.70
C GLY A 24 42.08 39.01 32.49
N GLU A 25 41.05 39.44 33.21
CA GLU A 25 40.32 40.70 33.11
C GLU A 25 41.14 41.96 33.42
N GLN A 26 41.04 42.94 32.51
CA GLN A 26 40.95 44.36 32.86
C GLN A 26 40.36 45.12 31.67
N GLY A 27 39.10 45.57 31.78
CA GLY A 27 38.53 46.59 30.89
C GLY A 27 37.12 46.39 30.30
N CYS A 28 36.43 45.27 30.54
CA CYS A 28 35.08 45.05 29.98
C CYS A 28 33.94 45.33 30.98
N PRO A 29 32.77 45.82 30.54
CA PRO A 29 31.56 45.95 31.37
C PRO A 29 31.08 44.60 31.92
N ALA A 30 30.45 44.62 33.10
CA ALA A 30 29.89 43.43 33.74
C ALA A 30 28.96 42.65 32.78
N GLY A 31 29.21 41.36 32.61
CA GLY A 31 28.44 40.47 31.73
C GLY A 31 29.02 40.27 30.32
N THR A 32 30.19 40.85 30.00
CA THR A 32 30.87 40.66 28.70
C THR A 32 32.29 40.12 28.87
N VAL A 33 32.79 39.40 27.86
CA VAL A 33 34.12 38.80 27.82
C VAL A 33 34.98 39.43 26.74
N ARG A 34 36.26 39.66 27.03
CA ARG A 34 37.19 40.26 26.05
C ARG A 34 37.73 39.17 25.13
N CYS A 35 37.38 39.22 23.85
CA CYS A 35 37.86 38.23 22.88
C CYS A 35 39.20 38.64 22.26
N GLY A 36 39.80 37.74 21.47
CA GLY A 36 41.14 37.92 20.89
C GLY A 36 41.28 39.12 19.94
N ASP A 37 40.17 39.73 19.55
CA ASP A 37 40.07 40.99 18.79
C ASP A 37 40.22 42.24 19.66
N GLY A 38 40.21 42.11 20.99
CA GLY A 38 40.37 43.19 21.95
C GLY A 38 39.08 43.92 22.32
N GLU A 39 37.93 43.53 21.74
CA GLU A 39 36.59 44.05 22.04
C GLU A 39 35.84 43.14 23.03
N CYS A 40 34.80 43.68 23.66
CA CYS A 40 34.00 42.99 24.67
C CYS A 40 32.72 42.43 24.03
N HIS A 41 32.51 41.12 24.10
CA HIS A 41 31.36 40.42 23.51
C HIS A 41 30.52 39.71 24.56
N ALA A 42 29.26 39.41 24.21
CA ALA A 42 28.41 38.51 25.00
C ALA A 42 29.02 37.11 25.07
N CYS A 43 28.88 36.41 26.20
CA CYS A 43 29.40 35.04 26.33
C CYS A 43 28.64 34.08 25.39
N CYS A 44 29.34 33.07 24.87
CA CYS A 44 28.74 31.98 24.11
C CYS A 44 28.49 30.75 25.01
N PRO A 45 27.47 29.92 24.71
CA PRO A 45 27.25 28.67 25.42
C PRO A 45 28.45 27.72 25.21
N GLY A 46 29.22 27.44 26.27
CA GLY A 46 30.23 26.36 26.24
C GLY A 46 31.66 26.68 26.68
N GLY A 47 32.00 27.86 27.21
CA GLY A 47 33.32 28.01 27.83
C GLY A 47 33.87 29.40 28.16
N ASP A 48 33.14 30.49 27.89
CA ASP A 48 33.73 31.82 27.98
C ASP A 48 33.76 32.42 29.40
N CYS A 49 33.03 31.83 30.35
CA CYS A 49 32.89 32.37 31.70
C CYS A 49 34.00 31.87 32.65
N PRO A 50 34.75 32.76 33.32
CA PRO A 50 35.81 32.36 34.23
C PRO A 50 35.25 31.75 35.52
N GLY A 51 35.90 30.68 36.02
CA GLY A 51 35.76 30.20 37.39
C GLY A 51 34.36 29.75 37.82
N GLY A 52 33.88 28.63 37.28
CA GLY A 52 32.65 27.96 37.77
C GLY A 52 31.33 28.66 37.42
N HIS A 53 31.38 29.67 36.56
CA HIS A 53 30.19 30.36 36.04
C HIS A 53 29.84 29.80 34.66
N CYS A 54 28.56 29.82 34.32
CA CYS A 54 28.05 29.35 33.03
C CYS A 54 27.42 30.52 32.26
N CYS A 55 27.34 30.42 30.93
CA CYS A 55 26.72 31.46 30.13
C CYS A 55 25.21 31.19 29.98
N ALA A 56 24.38 32.06 30.55
CA ALA A 56 22.93 32.07 30.36
C ALA A 56 22.44 33.49 30.07
N ASP A 57 21.52 33.62 29.11
CA ASP A 57 20.98 34.91 28.65
C ASP A 57 22.09 35.92 28.29
N TYR A 58 23.16 35.42 27.64
CA TYR A 58 24.31 36.22 27.19
C TYR A 58 25.11 36.89 28.32
N SER A 59 24.98 36.39 29.55
CA SER A 59 25.72 36.85 30.73
C SER A 59 26.25 35.66 31.56
N CYS A 60 27.39 35.85 32.24
CA CYS A 60 27.95 34.81 33.11
C CYS A 60 27.17 34.76 34.44
N GLN A 61 26.56 33.60 34.71
CA GLN A 61 25.76 33.31 35.89
C GLN A 61 26.49 32.35 36.83
N GLU A 62 26.16 32.38 38.13
CA GLU A 62 26.80 31.53 39.15
C GLU A 62 26.49 30.04 38.93
N CYS A 63 25.33 29.71 38.34
CA CYS A 63 24.97 28.34 37.94
C CYS A 63 23.92 28.32 36.82
N CYS A 64 23.93 27.27 35.99
CA CYS A 64 22.95 27.05 34.91
C CYS A 64 22.14 25.79 35.15
N GLY A 65 22.70 24.85 35.91
CA GLY A 65 22.00 23.74 36.55
C GLY A 65 22.68 23.34 37.85
N ASP A 66 22.05 22.41 38.57
CA ASP A 66 22.52 21.95 39.89
C ASP A 66 23.94 21.36 39.86
N SER A 67 24.39 20.85 38.70
CA SER A 67 25.75 20.34 38.51
C SER A 67 26.85 21.39 38.64
N ASP A 68 26.51 22.68 38.46
CA ASP A 68 27.45 23.79 38.51
C ASP A 68 27.69 24.28 39.95
N CYS A 69 26.86 23.82 40.89
CA CYS A 69 26.88 24.28 42.26
C CYS A 69 27.83 23.47 43.17
N PRO A 70 28.51 24.14 44.12
CA PRO A 70 29.40 23.45 45.04
C PRO A 70 28.59 22.58 46.02
N ALA A 71 29.20 21.48 46.50
CA ALA A 71 28.53 20.44 47.28
C ALA A 71 27.77 20.91 48.56
N HIS A 72 28.06 22.10 49.08
CA HIS A 72 27.39 22.67 50.25
C HIS A 72 26.19 23.58 49.88
N LYS A 73 25.95 23.82 48.60
CA LYS A 73 24.82 24.58 48.06
C LYS A 73 24.33 23.99 46.74
N PRO A 74 23.90 22.73 46.69
CA PRO A 74 23.84 21.95 45.46
C PRO A 74 22.75 22.38 44.47
N VAL A 75 21.89 23.36 44.80
CA VAL A 75 20.74 23.72 43.96
C VAL A 75 20.93 25.08 43.32
N CYS A 76 20.78 25.12 42.00
CA CYS A 76 20.72 26.35 41.26
C CYS A 76 19.30 26.93 41.31
N GLY A 77 19.12 28.04 42.03
CA GLY A 77 17.85 28.73 42.12
C GLY A 77 17.43 29.37 40.79
N VAL A 78 16.15 29.74 40.69
CA VAL A 78 15.64 30.56 39.57
C VAL A 78 16.31 31.93 39.47
N ASP A 79 16.94 32.40 40.55
CA ASP A 79 17.79 33.59 40.58
C ASP A 79 19.22 33.33 40.07
N ARG A 80 19.50 32.12 39.56
CA ARG A 80 20.79 31.65 39.03
C ARG A 80 21.92 31.70 40.05
N ARG A 81 21.60 31.48 41.34
CA ARG A 81 22.54 31.35 42.46
C ARG A 81 22.43 29.98 43.12
N CYS A 82 23.54 29.52 43.69
CA CYS A 82 23.57 28.26 44.42
C CYS A 82 23.00 28.43 45.84
N HIS A 83 22.03 27.62 46.23
CA HIS A 83 21.34 27.65 47.54
C HIS A 83 21.62 26.40 48.38
N GLU A 84 21.64 26.57 49.71
CA GLU A 84 21.79 25.47 50.68
C GLU A 84 20.43 24.79 50.91
N ILE A 85 20.34 23.47 50.70
CA ILE A 85 19.11 22.72 50.99
C ILE A 85 19.07 22.42 52.49
N SER A 86 18.12 23.02 53.22
CA SER A 86 17.85 22.62 54.60
C SER A 86 16.36 22.41 54.83
N CYS A 87 15.93 21.15 55.00
CA CYS A 87 14.63 20.82 55.56
C CYS A 87 14.69 21.01 57.08
N ARG A 88 13.96 22.00 57.64
CA ARG A 88 13.81 22.14 59.09
C ARG A 88 12.61 21.32 59.57
N VAL A 89 12.89 20.25 60.31
CA VAL A 89 11.87 19.48 61.03
C VAL A 89 11.58 20.19 62.35
N ASN A 90 10.57 21.06 62.39
CA ASN A 90 10.12 21.72 63.61
C ASN A 90 8.91 20.98 64.19
N GLY A 91 9.17 19.91 64.93
CA GLY A 91 8.28 19.33 65.95
C GLY A 91 6.97 18.68 65.49
N GLU A 92 6.20 19.27 64.57
CA GLU A 92 4.88 18.77 64.16
C GLU A 92 4.50 19.10 62.70
N THR A 93 5.28 19.89 61.96
CA THR A 93 5.04 20.19 60.54
C THR A 93 6.34 20.32 59.74
N CYS A 94 6.42 19.62 58.60
CA CYS A 94 7.48 19.85 57.62
C CYS A 94 7.18 21.16 56.89
N GLN A 95 8.00 22.19 57.11
CA GLN A 95 7.82 23.51 56.51
C GLN A 95 9.07 23.83 55.67
N GLY A 96 8.98 23.57 54.36
CA GLY A 96 10.03 23.87 53.38
C GLY A 96 9.64 23.36 51.99
N ASP A 97 9.86 24.20 50.98
CA ASP A 97 9.72 23.84 49.56
C ASP A 97 10.82 22.84 49.20
N CYS A 98 10.47 21.56 49.13
CA CYS A 98 11.26 20.60 48.35
C CYS A 98 11.17 21.02 46.86
N CYS A 99 12.23 20.80 46.09
CA CYS A 99 12.26 21.10 44.66
C CYS A 99 11.03 20.49 43.93
N SER A 100 10.67 21.03 42.76
CA SER A 100 9.57 20.53 41.94
C SER A 100 9.65 19.01 41.74
N GLY A 101 8.68 18.27 42.27
CA GLY A 101 8.57 16.81 42.14
C GLY A 101 9.03 16.00 43.37
N LEU A 102 9.44 16.64 44.47
CA LEU A 102 9.77 15.95 45.72
C LEU A 102 8.89 16.45 46.89
N VAL A 103 8.54 15.57 47.81
CA VAL A 103 7.64 15.80 48.95
C VAL A 103 8.38 15.53 50.26
N CYS A 104 8.12 16.35 51.29
CA CYS A 104 8.76 16.21 52.60
C CYS A 104 7.91 15.29 53.50
N CYS A 105 8.40 14.08 53.76
CA CYS A 105 7.63 13.09 54.51
C CYS A 105 7.69 13.32 56.02
N SER A 106 6.54 13.22 56.67
CA SER A 106 6.37 13.40 58.12
C SER A 106 7.04 12.30 58.99
N GLY A 107 7.78 11.37 58.36
CA GLY A 107 8.45 10.21 58.99
C GLY A 107 9.85 10.44 59.58
N GLY A 108 10.45 11.63 59.43
CA GLY A 108 11.51 12.08 60.34
C GLY A 108 12.98 11.86 59.97
N ASP A 109 13.34 11.58 58.71
CA ASP A 109 14.76 11.59 58.29
C ASP A 109 15.25 12.96 57.80
N GLY A 110 14.34 13.92 57.65
CA GLY A 110 14.66 15.28 57.20
C GLY A 110 15.11 15.35 55.74
N LYS A 111 14.77 14.35 54.91
CA LYS A 111 15.08 14.33 53.48
C LYS A 111 13.82 14.55 52.65
N CYS A 112 13.99 15.13 51.45
CA CYS A 112 12.96 15.16 50.44
C CYS A 112 12.90 13.81 49.73
N HIS A 113 11.71 13.23 49.61
CA HIS A 113 11.42 11.97 48.94
C HIS A 113 10.61 12.24 47.67
N ALA A 114 10.54 11.31 46.73
CA ALA A 114 9.68 11.48 45.56
C ALA A 114 8.19 11.41 45.93
N CYS A 115 7.87 10.69 47.01
CA CYS A 115 6.52 10.56 47.52
C CYS A 115 6.54 10.23 49.02
N CYS A 116 5.42 10.44 49.69
CA CYS A 116 5.19 10.01 51.07
C CYS A 116 3.96 9.11 51.19
N GLN A 117 3.08 9.16 50.19
CA GLN A 117 1.87 8.38 50.05
C GLN A 117 1.60 8.21 48.55
N ASP A 118 0.77 7.23 48.18
CA ASP A 118 0.53 6.88 46.77
C ASP A 118 -0.03 8.05 45.94
N SER A 119 -0.78 8.97 46.56
CA SER A 119 -1.31 10.16 45.88
C SER A 119 -0.26 11.17 45.45
N ASP A 120 0.96 11.06 45.99
CA ASP A 120 2.08 11.93 45.62
C ASP A 120 2.74 11.46 44.31
N CYS A 121 2.40 10.26 43.82
CA CYS A 121 2.90 9.73 42.57
C CYS A 121 2.01 10.11 41.39
N HIS A 122 2.60 10.78 40.41
CA HIS A 122 1.88 11.30 39.24
C HIS A 122 1.83 10.30 38.08
N GLY A 123 2.62 9.22 38.10
CA GLY A 123 2.53 8.15 37.12
C GLY A 123 1.28 7.28 37.33
N LEU A 124 0.56 6.98 36.25
CA LEU A 124 -0.59 6.08 36.27
C LEU A 124 -0.20 4.71 36.86
N GLY A 125 -0.70 4.43 38.07
CA GLY A 125 -0.50 3.17 38.79
C GLY A 125 0.75 3.10 39.65
N GLU A 126 1.48 4.21 39.86
CA GLU A 126 2.59 4.25 40.80
C GLU A 126 2.10 4.29 42.25
N VAL A 127 2.82 3.59 43.14
CA VAL A 127 2.62 3.63 44.59
C VAL A 127 3.90 4.04 45.28
N CYS A 128 3.77 4.64 46.45
CA CYS A 128 4.93 5.14 47.18
C CYS A 128 5.56 4.02 47.99
N VAL A 129 6.74 3.55 47.57
CA VAL A 129 7.50 2.52 48.27
C VAL A 129 8.87 3.08 48.65
N ASP A 130 9.12 3.16 49.96
CA ASP A 130 10.37 3.65 50.55
C ASP A 130 10.80 5.04 50.05
N GLY A 131 9.82 5.95 49.88
CA GLY A 131 10.05 7.32 49.44
C GLY A 131 10.29 7.48 47.94
N ALA A 132 10.13 6.41 47.15
CA ALA A 132 10.17 6.45 45.70
C ALA A 132 8.81 6.06 45.10
N CYS A 133 8.37 6.79 44.08
CA CYS A 133 7.25 6.36 43.25
C CYS A 133 7.72 5.16 42.44
N GLN A 134 7.19 3.99 42.80
CA GLN A 134 7.46 2.75 42.10
C GLN A 134 6.15 2.28 41.49
N LYS A 135 6.18 1.91 40.22
CA LYS A 135 5.06 1.17 39.65
C LYS A 135 5.14 -0.25 40.20
N PRO A 136 4.23 -0.67 41.09
CA PRO A 136 4.25 -2.01 41.62
C PRO A 136 4.05 -2.95 40.44
N CYS A 137 4.96 -3.91 40.30
CA CYS A 137 4.84 -4.85 39.20
C CYS A 137 3.55 -5.66 39.34
N ILE A 138 2.93 -5.98 38.22
CA ILE A 138 1.67 -6.71 38.16
C ILE A 138 1.99 -8.18 38.48
N PRO A 139 1.40 -8.73 39.57
CA PRO A 139 1.68 -10.11 39.98
C PRO A 139 1.10 -11.11 38.99
N ALA A 140 1.46 -12.38 39.13
CA ALA A 140 0.89 -13.46 38.31
C ALA A 140 -0.65 -13.44 38.34
N GLU A 141 -1.27 -13.69 37.19
CA GLU A 141 -2.71 -13.59 36.94
C GLU A 141 -3.32 -12.18 37.03
N GLY A 142 -2.53 -11.16 37.35
CA GLY A 142 -2.96 -9.75 37.32
C GLY A 142 -3.12 -9.26 35.89
N TYR A 143 -4.16 -8.45 35.64
CA TYR A 143 -4.41 -7.88 34.32
C TYR A 143 -3.36 -6.84 33.96
N CYS A 144 -2.68 -7.08 32.84
CA CYS A 144 -1.60 -6.23 32.30
C CYS A 144 -2.04 -5.47 31.05
N ASN A 145 -3.34 -5.35 30.83
CA ASN A 145 -3.89 -4.55 29.75
C ASN A 145 -3.46 -3.07 29.87
N ALA A 146 -3.30 -2.49 31.05
CA ALA A 146 -2.85 -1.10 31.15
C ALA A 146 -1.33 -0.92 30.97
N ASP A 147 -0.55 -2.00 31.10
CA ASP A 147 0.92 -1.99 30.99
C ASP A 147 1.47 -3.39 30.68
N PRO A 148 1.69 -3.72 29.39
CA PRO A 148 2.22 -5.03 28.97
C PRO A 148 3.60 -5.36 29.54
N TYR A 149 4.37 -4.34 29.89
CA TYR A 149 5.71 -4.48 30.45
C TYR A 149 5.72 -4.39 31.98
N GLY A 150 4.56 -4.10 32.60
CA GLY A 150 4.41 -3.93 34.04
C GLY A 150 4.45 -5.23 34.83
N CYS A 151 4.48 -6.40 34.19
CA CYS A 151 4.52 -7.68 34.88
C CYS A 151 5.80 -7.88 35.71
N CYS A 152 5.67 -8.54 36.87
CA CYS A 152 6.81 -8.83 37.74
C CYS A 152 7.90 -9.67 37.05
N ALA A 153 9.13 -9.59 37.57
CA ALA A 153 10.27 -10.33 37.02
C ALA A 153 9.96 -11.83 36.85
N GLY A 154 10.28 -12.39 35.68
CA GLY A 154 9.96 -13.77 35.31
C GLY A 154 8.54 -13.97 34.75
N LEU A 155 7.73 -12.92 34.73
CA LEU A 155 6.43 -12.89 34.07
C LEU A 155 6.48 -12.02 32.81
N ALA A 156 5.56 -12.28 31.90
CA ALA A 156 5.25 -11.40 30.78
C ALA A 156 3.74 -11.31 30.62
N CYS A 157 3.28 -10.22 30.02
CA CYS A 157 1.87 -10.05 29.76
C CYS A 157 1.45 -11.05 28.69
N ASP A 158 0.65 -12.04 29.10
CA ASP A 158 0.13 -13.02 28.18
C ASP A 158 -0.78 -12.32 27.18
N ARG A 159 -0.42 -12.44 25.90
CA ARG A 159 -1.08 -11.67 24.87
C ARG A 159 -2.54 -12.11 24.67
N PHE A 160 -2.97 -13.29 25.16
CA PHE A 160 -4.29 -13.87 24.85
C PHE A 160 -5.36 -13.48 25.86
N ASP A 161 -5.04 -13.55 27.16
CA ASP A 161 -5.97 -13.21 28.24
C ASP A 161 -5.64 -11.90 28.95
N LEU A 162 -4.56 -11.22 28.51
CA LEU A 162 -4.05 -9.97 29.06
C LEU A 162 -3.72 -10.07 30.54
N LYS A 163 -3.22 -11.24 30.99
CA LYS A 163 -2.76 -11.46 32.35
C LYS A 163 -1.26 -11.71 32.41
N CYS A 164 -0.60 -11.31 33.49
CA CYS A 164 0.80 -11.65 33.70
C CYS A 164 0.94 -13.16 33.93
N ARG A 165 1.57 -13.86 32.99
CA ARG A 165 1.88 -15.29 33.09
C ARG A 165 3.39 -15.50 33.10
N THR A 166 3.81 -16.68 33.53
CA THR A 166 5.23 -17.06 33.48
C THR A 166 5.76 -16.92 32.07
N ARG A 167 6.93 -16.30 31.92
CA ARG A 167 7.59 -16.21 30.63
C ARG A 167 7.82 -17.59 30.07
N CYS A 168 7.50 -17.78 28.79
CA CYS A 168 7.95 -18.95 28.08
C CYS A 168 9.49 -18.92 27.98
N ALA A 169 10.10 -20.09 28.06
CA ALA A 169 11.51 -20.31 27.79
C ALA A 169 11.72 -21.02 26.44
N SER A 170 10.68 -21.69 25.94
CA SER A 170 10.66 -22.41 24.67
C SER A 170 9.25 -22.44 24.07
N ASP A 171 9.16 -22.73 22.78
CA ASP A 171 7.87 -22.95 22.09
C ASP A 171 7.03 -24.05 22.77
N GLY A 172 7.70 -25.04 23.38
CA GLY A 172 7.06 -26.10 24.15
C GLY A 172 6.19 -25.57 25.29
N ASP A 173 6.57 -24.48 25.94
CA ASP A 173 5.79 -23.85 27.01
C ASP A 173 4.49 -23.25 26.48
N CYS A 174 4.54 -22.73 25.25
CA CYS A 174 3.40 -22.11 24.59
C CYS A 174 2.42 -23.13 24.02
N THR A 175 2.91 -24.25 23.48
CA THR A 175 2.04 -25.31 22.95
C THR A 175 1.16 -26.00 24.00
N GLN A 176 1.45 -25.82 25.29
CA GLN A 176 0.63 -26.34 26.39
C GLN A 176 -0.63 -25.50 26.70
N ARG A 177 -0.82 -24.35 26.04
CA ARG A 177 -1.98 -23.46 26.22
C ARG A 177 -3.28 -24.08 25.70
N THR A 178 -3.99 -24.91 26.48
CA THR A 178 -5.26 -25.50 26.03
C THR A 178 -6.42 -24.51 25.87
N ASP A 179 -6.27 -23.32 26.45
CA ASP A 179 -7.24 -22.22 26.39
C ASP A 179 -7.12 -21.35 25.13
N VAL A 180 -6.11 -21.60 24.28
CA VAL A 180 -5.94 -20.93 22.98
C VAL A 180 -6.27 -21.90 21.84
N PRO A 181 -7.28 -21.61 21.00
CA PRO A 181 -7.46 -22.32 19.75
C PRO A 181 -6.21 -22.23 18.87
N GLY A 182 -5.65 -23.37 18.46
CA GLY A 182 -4.40 -23.40 17.68
C GLY A 182 -3.13 -23.29 18.52
N ALA A 183 -3.17 -23.58 19.82
CA ALA A 183 -2.01 -23.51 20.70
C ALA A 183 -0.75 -24.24 20.21
N ALA A 184 -0.92 -25.31 19.43
CA ALA A 184 0.18 -26.04 18.81
C ALA A 184 1.07 -25.18 17.88
N ASP A 185 0.57 -24.02 17.45
CA ASP A 185 1.28 -23.06 16.59
C ASP A 185 1.82 -21.85 17.37
N LEU A 186 1.72 -21.85 18.69
CA LEU A 186 2.34 -20.82 19.52
C LEU A 186 3.83 -21.08 19.68
N ALA A 187 4.61 -20.02 19.52
CA ALA A 187 6.02 -19.98 19.81
C ALA A 187 6.31 -18.97 20.92
N CYS A 188 7.47 -19.15 21.53
CA CYS A 188 7.95 -18.23 22.53
C CYS A 188 8.65 -17.04 21.85
N GLY A 189 8.05 -15.86 21.97
CA GLY A 189 8.66 -14.62 21.53
C GLY A 189 9.93 -14.30 22.33
N THR A 190 10.80 -13.45 21.78
CA THR A 190 12.03 -13.00 22.44
C THR A 190 11.78 -12.22 23.73
N ASP A 191 10.57 -11.68 23.91
CA ASP A 191 10.11 -11.02 25.13
C ASP A 191 9.61 -12.01 26.21
N GLY A 192 9.63 -13.31 25.91
CA GLY A 192 9.12 -14.37 26.78
C GLY A 192 7.59 -14.46 26.78
N THR A 193 6.90 -13.85 25.81
CA THR A 193 5.46 -14.04 25.62
C THR A 193 5.18 -15.15 24.64
N CYS A 194 4.15 -15.96 24.92
CA CYS A 194 3.61 -16.84 23.91
C CYS A 194 2.84 -16.01 22.90
N ASP A 195 3.16 -16.19 21.62
CA ASP A 195 2.41 -15.64 20.50
C ASP A 195 2.42 -16.65 19.36
N PHE A 196 1.57 -16.47 18.36
CA PHE A 196 1.70 -17.26 17.14
C PHE A 196 3.04 -16.91 16.48
N LEU A 197 3.82 -17.92 16.09
CA LEU A 197 5.04 -17.69 15.31
C LEU A 197 4.63 -17.09 13.97
N ARG A 198 4.65 -15.76 13.90
CA ARG A 198 4.38 -15.05 12.67
C ARG A 198 5.60 -15.15 11.80
N CYS A 199 5.42 -15.73 10.63
CA CYS A 199 6.44 -15.81 9.61
C CYS A 199 6.06 -14.88 8.45
N GLU A 200 7.05 -14.36 7.77
CA GLU A 200 6.91 -13.60 6.53
C GLU A 200 7.50 -14.38 5.34
N ALA A 201 8.40 -15.31 5.62
CA ALA A 201 8.99 -16.23 4.65
C ALA A 201 9.20 -17.64 5.22
N ASP A 202 9.25 -18.63 4.33
CA ASP A 202 9.51 -20.04 4.69
C ASP A 202 10.80 -20.22 5.52
N GLY A 203 11.81 -19.38 5.30
CA GLY A 203 13.09 -19.42 6.02
C GLY A 203 12.99 -19.10 7.51
N GLU A 204 11.91 -18.46 7.95
CA GLU A 204 11.64 -18.15 9.37
C GLU A 204 11.02 -19.34 10.11
N CYS A 205 10.59 -20.35 9.36
CA CYS A 205 9.95 -21.53 9.91
C CYS A 205 10.97 -22.67 10.14
N SER A 206 11.06 -23.11 11.40
CA SER A 206 11.96 -24.20 11.78
C SER A 206 11.38 -25.58 11.43
N GLY A 207 12.26 -26.58 11.29
CA GLY A 207 11.85 -27.98 11.12
C GLY A 207 11.26 -28.34 9.75
N GLY A 208 11.60 -27.60 8.69
CA GLY A 208 11.04 -27.82 7.34
C GLY A 208 9.56 -27.43 7.22
N ARG A 209 9.06 -26.62 8.17
CA ARG A 209 7.77 -25.93 8.06
C ARG A 209 7.88 -24.81 7.01
N VAL A 210 6.75 -24.44 6.46
CA VAL A 210 6.58 -23.36 5.48
C VAL A 210 5.76 -22.25 6.10
N CYS A 211 5.96 -21.04 5.62
CA CYS A 211 5.16 -19.92 6.05
C CYS A 211 3.84 -19.90 5.29
N GLU A 212 2.73 -19.94 6.01
CA GLU A 212 1.41 -19.96 5.40
C GLU A 212 0.46 -19.05 6.17
N ASN A 213 -0.03 -18.01 5.50
CA ASN A 213 -0.92 -17.02 6.12
C ASN A 213 -0.33 -16.45 7.43
N GLY A 214 0.98 -16.20 7.42
CA GLY A 214 1.68 -15.69 8.59
C GLY A 214 1.78 -16.68 9.74
N ALA A 215 1.64 -17.98 9.50
CA ALA A 215 1.88 -19.03 10.49
C ALA A 215 2.79 -20.10 9.92
N CYS A 216 3.78 -20.55 10.68
CA CYS A 216 4.58 -21.69 10.27
C CYS A 216 3.73 -22.96 10.29
N ARG A 217 3.64 -23.68 9.18
CA ARG A 217 2.85 -24.93 9.04
C ARG A 217 3.68 -26.03 8.41
N THR A 218 3.34 -27.28 8.69
CA THR A 218 3.92 -28.38 7.93
C THR A 218 3.43 -28.31 6.48
N PRO A 219 4.29 -28.50 5.47
CA PRO A 219 3.86 -28.57 4.07
C PRO A 219 2.72 -29.58 3.91
N ALA A 220 1.72 -29.23 3.10
CA ALA A 220 0.53 -30.07 2.93
C ALA A 220 0.91 -31.42 2.32
N GLY A 221 0.37 -32.50 2.88
CA GLY A 221 0.48 -33.84 2.29
C GLY A 221 -0.43 -33.99 1.07
N CYS A 222 -0.16 -35.00 0.22
CA CYS A 222 -0.99 -35.26 -0.97
C CYS A 222 -2.47 -35.50 -0.68
N ALA A 223 -2.84 -35.92 0.53
CA ALA A 223 -4.23 -36.12 0.92
C ALA A 223 -4.99 -34.81 1.18
N GLU A 224 -4.27 -33.70 1.43
CA GLU A 224 -4.85 -32.38 1.69
C GLU A 224 -4.97 -31.55 0.40
N ILE A 225 -4.20 -31.92 -0.63
CA ILE A 225 -4.17 -31.26 -1.93
C ILE A 225 -5.41 -31.67 -2.73
N SER A 226 -6.16 -30.68 -3.21
CA SER A 226 -7.35 -30.89 -4.03
C SER A 226 -7.06 -30.69 -5.51
N SER A 227 -6.24 -29.69 -5.82
CA SER A 227 -5.99 -29.22 -7.18
C SER A 227 -4.68 -28.44 -7.25
N CYS A 228 -4.27 -28.09 -8.46
CA CYS A 228 -3.14 -27.19 -8.69
C CYS A 228 -3.39 -26.39 -9.97
N ARG A 229 -2.63 -25.30 -10.15
CA ARG A 229 -2.78 -24.38 -11.27
C ARG A 229 -1.46 -23.71 -11.64
N ILE A 230 -1.28 -23.42 -12.93
CA ILE A 230 -0.14 -22.67 -13.45
C ILE A 230 -0.57 -21.24 -13.79
N TRP A 231 0.30 -20.28 -13.54
CA TRP A 231 0.15 -18.87 -13.90
C TRP A 231 1.38 -18.31 -14.62
N PRO A 232 1.18 -17.48 -15.66
CA PRO A 232 -0.07 -17.34 -16.40
C PRO A 232 -0.51 -18.68 -17.02
N PRO A 233 -1.83 -18.91 -17.23
CA PRO A 233 -2.32 -20.14 -17.85
C PRO A 233 -1.96 -20.24 -19.33
N TRP A 234 -1.61 -19.11 -19.94
CA TRP A 234 -1.13 -19.00 -21.32
C TRP A 234 0.19 -18.23 -21.37
N ALA A 235 1.03 -18.61 -22.32
CA ALA A 235 2.25 -17.89 -22.65
C ALA A 235 2.41 -17.82 -24.16
N VAL A 236 2.68 -16.64 -24.71
CA VAL A 236 3.04 -16.48 -26.13
C VAL A 236 4.53 -16.21 -26.24
N LEU A 237 5.22 -16.99 -27.08
CA LEU A 237 6.67 -17.05 -27.13
C LEU A 237 7.18 -16.81 -28.55
N MET A 238 8.40 -16.28 -28.62
CA MET A 238 9.27 -16.32 -29.79
C MET A 238 10.55 -17.10 -29.45
N PRO A 239 11.34 -17.52 -30.46
CA PRO A 239 12.64 -18.13 -30.23
C PRO A 239 13.52 -17.28 -29.30
N GLY A 240 13.98 -17.89 -28.20
CA GLY A 240 14.83 -17.27 -27.18
C GLY A 240 14.10 -16.40 -26.15
N TYR A 241 12.82 -16.06 -26.35
CA TYR A 241 12.03 -15.30 -25.38
C TYR A 241 11.74 -16.15 -24.13
N ARG A 242 11.68 -15.51 -22.96
CA ARG A 242 11.53 -16.18 -21.67
C ARG A 242 10.38 -15.58 -20.88
N THR A 243 9.59 -16.45 -20.24
CA THR A 243 8.56 -16.04 -19.29
C THR A 243 8.61 -16.94 -18.05
N GLN A 244 8.36 -16.35 -16.89
CA GLN A 244 8.35 -17.09 -15.63
C GLN A 244 6.95 -17.64 -15.39
N LEU A 245 6.81 -18.97 -15.33
CA LEU A 245 5.59 -19.60 -14.85
C LEU A 245 5.70 -19.84 -13.34
N ALA A 246 4.57 -19.74 -12.67
CA ALA A 246 4.42 -20.07 -11.28
C ALA A 246 3.33 -21.14 -11.11
N VAL A 247 3.45 -21.95 -10.06
CA VAL A 247 2.44 -22.96 -9.74
C VAL A 247 1.85 -22.68 -8.37
N GLY A 248 0.54 -22.82 -8.29
CA GLY A 248 -0.20 -22.85 -7.04
C GLY A 248 -0.77 -24.21 -6.79
N VAL A 249 -0.47 -24.78 -5.63
CA VAL A 249 -1.06 -26.02 -5.17
C VAL A 249 -2.15 -25.68 -4.17
N LEU A 250 -3.37 -26.15 -4.40
CA LEU A 250 -4.55 -25.74 -3.64
C LEU A 250 -5.07 -26.89 -2.78
N ARG A 251 -5.57 -26.55 -1.59
CA ARG A 251 -6.25 -27.48 -0.69
C ARG A 251 -7.75 -27.58 -0.99
N GLY A 252 -8.45 -28.48 -0.30
CA GLY A 252 -9.90 -28.66 -0.44
C GLY A 252 -10.72 -27.41 -0.11
N ASP A 253 -10.18 -26.50 0.70
CA ASP A 253 -10.79 -25.22 1.07
C ASP A 253 -10.41 -24.05 0.13
N GLY A 254 -9.61 -24.31 -0.91
CA GLY A 254 -9.14 -23.29 -1.85
C GLY A 254 -7.91 -22.51 -1.40
N SER A 255 -7.38 -22.73 -0.20
CA SER A 255 -6.13 -22.12 0.26
C SER A 255 -4.90 -22.68 -0.47
N PHE A 256 -3.80 -21.92 -0.56
CA PHE A 256 -2.54 -22.45 -1.06
C PHE A 256 -1.86 -23.36 -0.04
N ALA A 257 -1.40 -24.50 -0.54
CA ALA A 257 -0.39 -25.32 0.10
C ALA A 257 1.01 -24.78 -0.26
N ALA A 258 1.55 -23.92 0.60
CA ALA A 258 2.89 -23.36 0.43
C ALA A 258 3.99 -24.44 0.45
N GLY A 259 5.10 -24.16 -0.25
CA GLY A 259 6.31 -24.99 -0.29
C GLY A 259 6.12 -26.41 -0.84
N VAL A 260 5.02 -26.70 -1.54
CA VAL A 260 4.84 -28.00 -2.21
C VAL A 260 5.65 -28.03 -3.52
N PRO A 261 6.66 -28.92 -3.65
CA PRO A 261 7.48 -28.98 -4.84
C PRO A 261 6.72 -29.55 -6.04
N VAL A 262 7.05 -29.08 -7.23
CA VAL A 262 6.51 -29.60 -8.50
C VAL A 262 7.64 -30.00 -9.45
N ASP A 263 7.32 -30.91 -10.35
CA ASP A 263 8.16 -31.29 -11.49
C ASP A 263 7.55 -30.73 -12.78
N TRP A 264 8.33 -29.94 -13.53
CA TRP A 264 7.91 -29.33 -14.78
C TRP A 264 8.22 -30.21 -15.99
N SER A 265 7.36 -30.14 -16.99
CA SER A 265 7.57 -30.80 -18.28
C SER A 265 6.87 -30.05 -19.40
N SER A 266 7.39 -30.19 -20.62
CA SER A 266 6.80 -29.66 -21.85
C SER A 266 6.53 -30.81 -22.82
N ALA A 267 5.36 -30.78 -23.46
CA ALA A 267 5.00 -31.75 -24.49
C ALA A 267 5.84 -31.60 -25.78
N ALA A 268 6.44 -30.42 -26.02
CA ALA A 268 7.31 -30.14 -27.16
C ALA A 268 8.46 -29.18 -26.79
N PRO A 269 9.54 -29.69 -26.14
CA PRO A 269 10.65 -28.85 -25.69
C PRO A 269 11.39 -28.09 -26.80
N ALA A 270 11.32 -28.55 -28.05
CA ALA A 270 11.90 -27.85 -29.20
C ALA A 270 11.17 -26.55 -29.55
N SER A 271 9.92 -26.41 -29.09
CA SER A 271 9.05 -25.25 -29.34
C SER A 271 8.87 -24.39 -28.10
N ALA A 272 8.76 -25.02 -26.93
CA ALA A 272 8.74 -24.34 -25.65
C ALA A 272 9.43 -25.23 -24.60
N ALA A 273 10.63 -24.87 -24.18
CA ALA A 273 11.39 -25.58 -23.15
C ALA A 273 11.09 -24.96 -21.79
N ILE A 274 10.91 -25.77 -20.75
CA ILE A 274 10.73 -25.30 -19.38
C ILE A 274 11.78 -25.93 -18.46
N ASP A 275 12.38 -25.12 -17.59
CA ASP A 275 13.36 -25.59 -16.61
C ASP A 275 12.72 -26.00 -15.27
N GLU A 276 13.54 -26.43 -14.32
CA GLU A 276 13.09 -26.87 -12.99
C GLU A 276 12.49 -25.73 -12.14
N ASN A 277 12.79 -24.47 -12.47
CA ASN A 277 12.29 -23.29 -11.77
C ASN A 277 11.03 -22.71 -12.43
N GLY A 278 10.51 -23.37 -13.48
CA GLY A 278 9.34 -22.88 -14.22
C GLY A 278 9.67 -21.77 -15.21
N LEU A 279 10.93 -21.54 -15.56
CA LEU A 279 11.31 -20.56 -16.59
C LEU A 279 11.06 -21.18 -17.97
N LEU A 280 10.04 -20.69 -18.65
CA LEU A 280 9.63 -21.14 -19.97
C LEU A 280 10.38 -20.34 -21.04
N THR A 281 11.02 -21.02 -21.99
CA THR A 281 11.80 -20.44 -23.09
C THR A 281 11.27 -20.90 -24.44
N GLY A 282 11.00 -19.96 -25.35
CA GLY A 282 10.61 -20.28 -26.72
C GLY A 282 11.76 -20.89 -27.52
N GLY A 283 11.50 -21.98 -28.25
CA GLY A 283 12.46 -22.63 -29.13
C GLY A 283 12.35 -22.19 -30.59
N ASP A 284 13.15 -22.81 -31.47
CA ASP A 284 13.19 -22.46 -32.90
C ASP A 284 12.07 -23.09 -33.73
N ASP A 285 11.36 -24.10 -33.19
CA ASP A 285 10.24 -24.77 -33.86
C ASP A 285 8.90 -24.09 -33.52
N PRO A 286 8.23 -23.39 -34.44
CA PRO A 286 6.93 -22.74 -34.19
C PRO A 286 5.78 -23.75 -34.23
N SER A 287 5.82 -24.80 -33.39
CA SER A 287 4.87 -25.92 -33.42
C SER A 287 3.50 -25.61 -32.79
N GLY A 288 2.92 -24.44 -33.06
CA GLY A 288 1.60 -24.06 -32.54
C GLY A 288 1.51 -24.10 -31.01
N ALA A 289 0.34 -24.49 -30.48
CA ALA A 289 0.10 -24.60 -29.05
C ALA A 289 0.76 -25.86 -28.45
N VAL A 290 1.51 -25.66 -27.37
CA VAL A 290 2.27 -26.68 -26.62
C VAL A 290 1.74 -26.73 -25.20
N GLU A 291 1.45 -27.94 -24.72
CA GLU A 291 1.04 -28.15 -23.34
C GLU A 291 2.26 -28.16 -22.40
N ILE A 292 2.21 -27.33 -21.36
CA ILE A 292 3.16 -27.29 -20.26
C ILE A 292 2.48 -27.91 -19.04
N THR A 293 3.15 -28.88 -18.41
CA THR A 293 2.61 -29.62 -17.26
C THR A 293 3.50 -29.44 -16.04
N ALA A 294 2.92 -29.02 -14.92
CA ALA A 294 3.51 -29.15 -13.59
C ALA A 294 2.84 -30.32 -12.86
N THR A 295 3.66 -31.23 -12.36
CA THR A 295 3.20 -32.39 -11.57
C THR A 295 3.60 -32.17 -10.12
N VAL A 296 2.63 -32.21 -9.20
CA VAL A 296 2.91 -32.08 -7.77
C VAL A 296 3.69 -33.31 -7.29
N ARG A 297 4.92 -33.10 -6.80
CA ARG A 297 5.85 -34.21 -6.53
C ARG A 297 5.31 -35.11 -5.42
N GLY A 298 5.30 -36.42 -5.69
CA GLY A 298 4.76 -37.43 -4.77
C GLY A 298 3.23 -37.56 -4.79
N CYS A 299 2.54 -36.69 -5.53
CA CYS A 299 1.09 -36.72 -5.69
C CYS A 299 0.70 -37.02 -7.15
N ASN A 300 -0.58 -37.29 -7.41
CA ASN A 300 -1.11 -37.52 -8.76
C ASN A 300 -1.74 -36.27 -9.39
N HIS A 301 -1.61 -35.10 -8.76
CA HIS A 301 -2.16 -33.84 -9.26
C HIS A 301 -1.26 -33.25 -10.34
N LYS A 302 -1.87 -32.91 -11.47
CA LYS A 302 -1.22 -32.24 -12.60
C LYS A 302 -1.99 -30.98 -12.93
N CYS A 303 -1.26 -29.92 -13.20
CA CYS A 303 -1.80 -28.67 -13.73
C CYS A 303 -1.17 -28.39 -15.09
N HIS A 304 -1.94 -27.68 -15.90
CA HIS A 304 -1.67 -27.48 -17.31
C HIS A 304 -1.68 -25.99 -17.62
N ALA A 305 -0.75 -25.57 -18.47
CA ALA A 305 -0.72 -24.28 -19.13
C ALA A 305 -0.46 -24.50 -20.61
N THR A 306 -0.78 -23.49 -21.43
CA THR A 306 -0.56 -23.56 -22.87
C THR A 306 0.46 -22.51 -23.30
N ALA A 307 1.53 -22.96 -23.94
CA ALA A 307 2.50 -22.08 -24.58
C ALA A 307 2.21 -22.04 -26.09
N VAL A 308 2.29 -20.87 -26.71
CA VAL A 308 2.11 -20.72 -28.16
C VAL A 308 3.36 -20.07 -28.72
N ASN A 309 4.14 -20.82 -29.50
CA ASN A 309 5.31 -20.27 -30.18
C ASN A 309 4.91 -19.72 -31.56
N ILE A 310 4.96 -18.40 -31.72
CA ILE A 310 4.58 -17.73 -32.98
C ILE A 310 5.74 -17.70 -34.00
N GLY A 311 6.91 -18.22 -33.65
CA GLY A 311 8.10 -18.25 -34.49
C GLY A 311 8.85 -16.92 -34.55
N PRO A 312 9.97 -16.88 -35.31
CA PRO A 312 10.79 -15.67 -35.41
C PRO A 312 10.02 -14.53 -36.06
N THR A 313 10.45 -13.29 -35.80
CA THR A 313 9.94 -12.10 -36.46
C THR A 313 9.93 -12.27 -37.99
N PRO A 314 8.83 -11.94 -38.68
CA PRO A 314 8.74 -12.13 -40.12
C PRO A 314 9.78 -11.31 -40.88
N ALA A 315 10.37 -11.91 -41.91
CA ALA A 315 11.38 -11.24 -42.74
C ALA A 315 10.79 -10.08 -43.58
N LEU A 316 9.49 -10.12 -43.85
CA LEU A 316 8.73 -9.11 -44.60
C LEU A 316 7.37 -8.91 -43.94
N GLY A 317 6.83 -7.70 -44.00
CA GLY A 317 5.51 -7.38 -43.47
C GLY A 317 5.52 -6.99 -41.99
N VAL A 318 4.31 -6.90 -41.44
CA VAL A 318 4.05 -6.61 -40.02
C VAL A 318 3.18 -7.72 -39.45
N ARG A 319 3.66 -8.31 -38.34
CA ARG A 319 2.93 -9.23 -37.49
C ARG A 319 2.29 -8.47 -36.33
N ALA A 320 1.01 -8.71 -36.10
CA ALA A 320 0.33 -8.32 -34.88
C ALA A 320 -0.11 -9.59 -34.13
N THR A 321 0.09 -9.58 -32.83
CA THR A 321 -0.29 -10.65 -31.91
C THR A 321 -1.16 -10.06 -30.82
N THR A 322 -2.41 -10.52 -30.72
CA THR A 322 -3.37 -10.03 -29.74
C THR A 322 -3.51 -11.00 -28.59
N LEU A 323 -3.37 -10.50 -27.37
CA LEU A 323 -3.47 -11.28 -26.14
C LEU A 323 -4.60 -10.71 -25.28
N ASP A 324 -5.37 -11.58 -24.63
CA ASP A 324 -6.28 -11.19 -23.55
C ASP A 324 -5.42 -10.69 -22.39
N ASP A 325 -5.61 -9.43 -21.98
CA ASP A 325 -4.78 -8.70 -21.01
C ASP A 325 -4.77 -9.29 -19.59
N GLU A 326 -5.72 -10.17 -19.27
CA GLU A 326 -5.85 -10.79 -17.96
C GLU A 326 -5.26 -12.21 -17.92
N THR A 327 -5.48 -12.99 -18.98
CA THR A 327 -5.14 -14.41 -19.02
C THR A 327 -3.87 -14.73 -19.81
N GLY A 328 -3.43 -13.79 -20.65
CA GLY A 328 -2.35 -13.99 -21.63
C GLY A 328 -2.77 -14.88 -22.80
N ALA A 329 -4.04 -15.26 -22.89
CA ALA A 329 -4.54 -16.14 -23.93
C ALA A 329 -4.57 -15.42 -25.28
N PRO A 330 -4.27 -16.09 -26.40
CA PRO A 330 -4.41 -15.46 -27.70
C PRO A 330 -5.87 -15.13 -28.05
N VAL A 331 -6.13 -13.90 -28.51
CA VAL A 331 -7.48 -13.48 -28.94
C VAL A 331 -7.73 -13.92 -30.38
N GLN A 332 -8.30 -15.12 -30.52
CA GLN A 332 -8.68 -15.65 -31.83
C GLN A 332 -9.80 -14.83 -32.47
N GLY A 333 -9.70 -14.63 -33.79
CA GLY A 333 -10.77 -14.02 -34.57
C GLY A 333 -10.82 -12.49 -34.51
N ALA A 334 -10.02 -11.83 -33.67
CA ALA A 334 -9.92 -10.38 -33.67
C ALA A 334 -9.64 -9.83 -35.07
N TYR A 335 -10.29 -8.72 -35.41
CA TYR A 335 -9.94 -7.94 -36.59
C TYR A 335 -8.55 -7.35 -36.39
N PHE A 336 -7.74 -7.34 -37.44
CA PHE A 336 -6.45 -6.69 -37.50
C PHE A 336 -6.39 -5.84 -38.77
N LYS A 337 -6.09 -4.56 -38.63
CA LYS A 337 -6.03 -3.60 -39.74
C LYS A 337 -4.80 -2.71 -39.60
N ILE A 338 -4.16 -2.40 -40.72
CA ILE A 338 -3.12 -1.37 -40.83
C ILE A 338 -3.65 -0.25 -41.72
N ASP A 339 -3.70 0.98 -41.23
CA ASP A 339 -4.19 2.15 -41.96
C ASP A 339 -5.55 1.88 -42.67
N ASP A 340 -5.60 2.07 -43.98
CA ASP A 340 -6.75 1.82 -44.87
C ASP A 340 -6.73 0.45 -45.54
N TRP A 341 -5.85 -0.46 -45.11
CA TRP A 341 -5.76 -1.79 -45.72
C TRP A 341 -6.99 -2.63 -45.35
N PRO A 342 -7.37 -3.62 -46.20
CA PRO A 342 -8.46 -4.54 -45.87
C PRO A 342 -8.15 -5.31 -44.59
N PRO A 343 -9.09 -5.44 -43.63
CA PRO A 343 -8.83 -6.10 -42.35
C PRO A 343 -8.59 -7.61 -42.52
N LEU A 344 -7.70 -8.16 -41.70
CA LEU A 344 -7.48 -9.59 -41.51
C LEU A 344 -8.15 -10.08 -40.22
N ARG A 345 -8.16 -11.40 -40.02
CA ARG A 345 -8.71 -12.07 -38.83
C ARG A 345 -7.65 -12.91 -38.14
N MET A 346 -7.42 -12.74 -36.84
CA MET A 346 -6.45 -13.52 -36.06
C MET A 346 -6.71 -15.05 -36.11
N ASP A 347 -5.67 -15.89 -36.13
CA ASP A 347 -5.83 -17.36 -35.95
C ASP A 347 -5.98 -17.74 -34.48
N ALA A 348 -6.02 -19.05 -34.22
CA ALA A 348 -5.94 -19.67 -32.90
C ALA A 348 -4.66 -19.32 -32.11
N SER A 349 -3.59 -18.81 -32.75
CA SER A 349 -2.42 -18.27 -32.06
C SER A 349 -2.55 -16.78 -31.73
N GLY A 350 -3.70 -16.18 -32.05
CA GLY A 350 -3.94 -14.74 -31.87
C GLY A 350 -3.03 -13.88 -32.76
N SER A 351 -2.41 -14.45 -33.80
CA SER A 351 -1.37 -13.78 -34.58
C SER A 351 -1.66 -13.77 -36.08
N ARG A 352 -1.32 -12.65 -36.74
CA ARG A 352 -1.43 -12.48 -38.18
C ARG A 352 -0.32 -11.62 -38.74
N VAL A 353 0.10 -11.96 -39.95
CA VAL A 353 1.06 -11.18 -40.74
C VAL A 353 0.34 -10.55 -41.92
N TYR A 354 0.57 -9.26 -42.15
CA TYR A 354 0.36 -8.66 -43.46
C TYR A 354 1.61 -8.87 -44.30
N ASP A 355 1.57 -9.80 -45.26
CA ASP A 355 2.70 -10.12 -46.16
C ASP A 355 3.00 -9.04 -47.21
N ARG A 356 2.58 -7.80 -46.97
CA ARG A 356 2.87 -6.67 -47.84
C ARG A 356 4.17 -6.02 -47.38
N TYR A 357 5.06 -5.72 -48.32
CA TYR A 357 6.25 -4.92 -48.02
C TYR A 357 5.81 -3.58 -47.42
N ILE A 358 6.12 -3.39 -46.14
CA ILE A 358 6.07 -2.12 -45.46
C ILE A 358 7.48 -1.56 -45.56
N ASP A 359 7.59 -0.39 -46.16
CA ASP A 359 8.84 0.37 -46.17
C ASP A 359 9.31 0.49 -44.71
N PRO A 360 10.58 0.19 -44.37
CA PRO A 360 11.09 0.44 -43.03
C PRO A 360 10.82 1.85 -42.51
N ASP A 361 10.64 2.82 -43.41
CA ASP A 361 10.31 4.21 -43.09
C ASP A 361 8.79 4.50 -43.04
N HIS A 362 7.94 3.53 -43.37
CA HIS A 362 6.48 3.68 -43.29
C HIS A 362 6.02 3.41 -41.85
N THR A 363 5.57 4.46 -41.18
CA THR A 363 4.78 4.34 -39.96
C THR A 363 3.30 4.15 -40.33
N GLY A 364 2.65 3.17 -39.71
CA GLY A 364 1.23 2.91 -39.93
C GLY A 364 0.49 2.70 -38.63
N ASP A 365 -0.81 2.99 -38.64
CA ASP A 365 -1.66 2.79 -37.48
C ASP A 365 -2.18 1.35 -37.47
N ILE A 366 -1.86 0.59 -36.43
CA ILE A 366 -2.43 -0.75 -36.22
C ILE A 366 -3.69 -0.61 -35.41
N THR A 367 -4.80 -1.15 -35.92
CA THR A 367 -6.06 -1.29 -35.17
C THR A 367 -6.44 -2.75 -35.04
N VAL A 368 -6.70 -3.19 -33.81
CA VAL A 368 -7.27 -4.50 -33.51
C VAL A 368 -8.57 -4.36 -32.74
N GLY A 369 -9.46 -5.35 -32.88
CA GLY A 369 -10.72 -5.36 -32.15
C GLY A 369 -11.50 -6.65 -32.30
N GLU A 370 -12.24 -7.02 -31.28
CA GLU A 370 -13.15 -8.16 -31.26
C GLU A 370 -14.37 -7.76 -30.41
N PRO A 371 -15.63 -8.08 -30.78
CA PRO A 371 -16.81 -7.63 -30.05
C PRO A 371 -16.83 -7.91 -28.54
N ALA A 372 -16.12 -8.92 -28.06
CA ALA A 372 -15.99 -9.24 -26.63
C ALA A 372 -14.88 -8.47 -25.91
N TYR A 373 -14.11 -7.65 -26.63
CA TYR A 373 -12.93 -6.94 -26.16
C TYR A 373 -12.98 -5.46 -26.54
N GLU A 374 -12.16 -4.64 -25.88
CA GLU A 374 -11.94 -3.27 -26.29
C GLU A 374 -11.24 -3.20 -27.65
N PHE A 375 -11.49 -2.12 -28.38
CA PHE A 375 -10.70 -1.81 -29.57
C PHE A 375 -9.38 -1.16 -29.14
N VAL A 376 -8.29 -1.55 -29.79
CA VAL A 376 -6.98 -0.96 -29.54
C VAL A 376 -6.40 -0.46 -30.86
N THR A 377 -6.08 0.83 -30.92
CA THR A 377 -5.28 1.41 -31.99
C THR A 377 -3.93 1.83 -31.42
N ILE A 378 -2.86 1.52 -32.12
CA ILE A 378 -1.52 2.04 -31.83
C ILE A 378 -1.09 2.85 -33.04
N GLU A 379 -0.82 4.14 -32.84
CA GLU A 379 -0.48 5.07 -33.91
C GLU A 379 1.01 5.02 -34.28
N ASP A 380 1.29 5.26 -35.56
CA ASP A 380 2.63 5.45 -36.10
C ASP A 380 3.64 4.34 -35.76
N ILE A 381 3.23 3.08 -35.90
CA ILE A 381 4.12 1.94 -35.65
C ILE A 381 5.12 1.77 -36.80
N GLY A 382 6.41 1.78 -36.46
CA GLY A 382 7.53 1.39 -37.34
C GLY A 382 8.06 -0.03 -37.12
N TRP A 383 7.37 -0.86 -36.32
CA TRP A 383 7.81 -2.21 -35.94
C TRP A 383 7.14 -3.31 -36.76
N ARG A 384 7.90 -4.37 -37.04
CA ARG A 384 7.41 -5.55 -37.79
C ARG A 384 6.69 -6.58 -36.95
N ASP A 385 6.69 -6.42 -35.63
CA ASP A 385 6.18 -7.42 -34.70
C ASP A 385 5.66 -6.73 -33.46
N VAL A 386 4.34 -6.77 -33.26
CA VAL A 386 3.65 -5.99 -32.25
C VAL A 386 2.78 -6.90 -31.41
N VAL A 387 2.95 -6.83 -30.09
CA VAL A 387 2.05 -7.46 -29.12
C VAL A 387 1.04 -6.44 -28.65
N ILE A 388 -0.24 -6.79 -28.72
CA ILE A 388 -1.34 -5.89 -28.39
C ILE A 388 -2.21 -6.55 -27.31
N PRO A 389 -2.06 -6.18 -26.03
CA PRO A 389 -2.97 -6.63 -25.00
C PRO A 389 -4.35 -6.00 -25.25
N MET A 390 -5.38 -6.83 -25.19
CA MET A 390 -6.78 -6.47 -25.40
C MET A 390 -7.56 -6.79 -24.14
N ARG A 391 -8.24 -5.78 -23.61
CA ARG A 391 -9.09 -5.96 -22.44
C ARG A 391 -10.44 -6.54 -22.78
N ARG A 392 -10.85 -7.57 -22.06
CA ARG A 392 -12.20 -8.12 -22.18
C ARG A 392 -13.22 -7.10 -21.69
N LEU A 393 -14.30 -6.92 -22.45
CA LEU A 393 -15.39 -6.04 -22.03
C LEU A 393 -16.20 -6.71 -20.92
N VAL A 394 -16.31 -6.04 -19.78
CA VAL A 394 -17.32 -6.35 -18.76
C VAL A 394 -18.68 -6.00 -19.36
N GLN A 395 -19.60 -6.96 -19.36
CA GLN A 395 -20.94 -6.70 -19.89
C GLN A 395 -21.66 -5.73 -18.96
N PRO A 396 -22.22 -4.62 -19.46
CA PRO A 396 -22.81 -3.58 -18.61
C PRO A 396 -24.03 -4.09 -17.84
N ASP A 397 -24.67 -5.15 -18.31
CA ASP A 397 -25.80 -5.84 -17.69
C ASP A 397 -25.37 -7.05 -16.84
N ARG A 398 -24.08 -7.18 -16.52
CA ARG A 398 -23.56 -8.26 -15.68
C ARG A 398 -22.55 -7.79 -14.65
N ALA A 399 -22.51 -8.52 -13.54
CA ALA A 399 -21.52 -8.34 -12.49
C ALA A 399 -21.19 -9.70 -11.84
N GLY A 400 -19.94 -9.85 -11.43
CA GLY A 400 -19.49 -10.97 -10.61
C GLY A 400 -18.75 -10.47 -9.38
N GLY A 401 -18.61 -11.33 -8.38
CA GLY A 401 -17.93 -10.98 -7.15
C GLY A 401 -18.17 -11.99 -6.05
N ASP A 402 -17.61 -11.66 -4.88
CA ASP A 402 -17.75 -12.46 -3.67
C ASP A 402 -18.36 -11.61 -2.56
N SER A 403 -19.03 -12.27 -1.62
CA SER A 403 -19.56 -11.62 -0.42
C SER A 403 -19.29 -12.44 0.82
N GLY A 404 -19.17 -11.79 1.97
CA GLY A 404 -18.95 -12.53 3.22
C GLY A 404 -18.65 -11.64 4.40
N ARG A 405 -18.13 -12.25 5.47
CA ARG A 405 -17.85 -11.58 6.73
C ARG A 405 -16.35 -11.46 6.97
N PHE A 406 -16.01 -10.46 7.77
CA PHE A 406 -14.69 -10.36 8.38
C PHE A 406 -14.70 -11.01 9.76
N TYR A 407 -13.66 -11.79 10.03
CA TYR A 407 -13.37 -12.32 11.36
C TYR A 407 -12.19 -11.55 11.93
N PHE A 408 -12.48 -10.73 12.95
CA PHE A 408 -11.51 -9.88 13.65
C PHE A 408 -10.97 -10.54 14.94
N ASP A 409 -11.33 -11.80 15.20
CA ASP A 409 -11.01 -12.51 16.45
C ASP A 409 -9.50 -12.74 16.63
N SER A 410 -8.76 -12.81 15.51
CA SER A 410 -7.30 -12.87 15.46
C SER A 410 -6.62 -11.53 15.78
N ILE A 411 -7.34 -10.43 15.66
CA ILE A 411 -6.80 -9.08 15.86
C ILE A 411 -7.03 -8.68 17.31
N ARG A 412 -5.94 -8.35 17.98
CA ARG A 412 -5.99 -7.92 19.38
C ARG A 412 -6.01 -6.41 19.49
N CYS A 413 -6.58 -5.97 20.59
CA CYS A 413 -6.42 -4.61 21.04
C CYS A 413 -5.03 -4.38 21.57
N ASP A 414 -4.50 -3.20 21.27
CA ASP A 414 -3.40 -2.66 22.03
C ASP A 414 -3.83 -2.49 23.49
N ALA A 415 -2.87 -2.65 24.37
CA ALA A 415 -3.08 -2.68 25.80
C ALA A 415 -3.69 -1.34 26.27
N GLY A 416 -4.86 -1.40 26.92
CA GLY A 416 -5.55 -0.23 27.49
C GLY A 416 -6.60 0.36 26.55
N HIS A 417 -6.75 -0.20 25.35
CA HIS A 417 -7.74 0.20 24.37
C HIS A 417 -8.88 -0.81 24.30
N ALA A 418 -10.12 -0.32 24.20
CA ALA A 418 -11.31 -1.18 24.17
C ALA A 418 -11.57 -1.77 22.77
N CYS A 419 -10.97 -1.16 21.72
CA CYS A 419 -11.17 -1.41 20.29
C CYS A 419 -12.55 -1.95 19.92
N GLU A 420 -13.55 -1.16 20.29
CA GLU A 420 -14.94 -1.51 20.10
C GLU A 420 -15.33 -1.48 18.63
N MET A 421 -14.52 -0.82 17.78
CA MET A 421 -14.74 -0.70 16.35
C MET A 421 -13.86 -1.66 15.56
N ASN A 422 -14.49 -2.44 14.67
CA ASN A 422 -13.80 -3.24 13.67
C ASN A 422 -14.03 -2.65 12.28
N LEU A 423 -12.95 -2.50 11.53
CA LEU A 423 -12.94 -1.90 10.21
C LEU A 423 -12.21 -2.84 9.25
N GLY A 424 -12.84 -3.14 8.12
CA GLY A 424 -12.27 -4.00 7.09
C GLY A 424 -12.60 -3.51 5.69
N LEU A 425 -11.70 -3.71 4.76
CA LEU A 425 -11.90 -3.52 3.33
C LEU A 425 -11.50 -4.80 2.61
N ALA A 426 -12.42 -5.38 1.84
CA ALA A 426 -12.15 -6.48 0.95
C ALA A 426 -12.32 -6.01 -0.49
N GLY A 427 -11.45 -6.48 -1.37
CA GLY A 427 -11.48 -6.18 -2.79
C GLY A 427 -10.75 -7.24 -3.58
N PHE A 428 -10.77 -7.13 -4.90
CA PHE A 428 -10.03 -8.03 -5.76
C PHE A 428 -8.80 -7.37 -6.34
N SER A 429 -7.83 -8.20 -6.67
CA SER A 429 -6.66 -7.79 -7.42
C SER A 429 -7.05 -7.07 -8.71
N LEU A 430 -6.29 -6.02 -9.04
CA LEU A 430 -6.56 -5.14 -10.17
C LEU A 430 -6.10 -5.86 -11.44
N PRO A 431 -6.98 -6.11 -12.42
CA PRO A 431 -6.52 -6.59 -13.71
C PRO A 431 -5.65 -5.52 -14.39
N GLY A 432 -4.59 -5.94 -15.06
CA GLY A 432 -3.79 -5.06 -15.90
C GLY A 432 -2.91 -4.06 -15.15
N SER A 433 -3.00 -2.79 -15.55
CA SER A 433 -2.07 -1.72 -15.19
C SER A 433 -2.58 -0.85 -14.04
N ALA A 434 -1.68 -0.12 -13.36
CA ALA A 434 -2.08 0.93 -12.43
C ALA A 434 -2.95 2.02 -13.09
N LEU A 435 -2.95 2.13 -14.42
CA LEU A 435 -3.88 3.00 -15.16
C LEU A 435 -5.34 2.58 -15.02
N ASP A 436 -5.57 1.29 -14.76
CA ASP A 436 -6.89 0.70 -14.58
C ASP A 436 -7.41 0.89 -13.15
N VAL A 437 -6.59 1.44 -12.23
CA VAL A 437 -7.07 1.90 -10.92
C VAL A 437 -7.85 3.18 -11.14
N ALA A 438 -9.14 3.02 -11.41
CA ALA A 438 -10.06 4.14 -11.32
C ALA A 438 -10.15 4.59 -9.84
N PRO A 439 -10.35 5.87 -9.50
CA PRO A 439 -10.47 6.30 -8.10
C PRO A 439 -11.64 5.64 -7.36
N ASP A 440 -12.64 5.16 -8.11
CA ASP A 440 -13.78 4.35 -7.70
C ASP A 440 -13.44 2.85 -7.60
N PHE A 441 -12.23 2.42 -7.96
CA PHE A 441 -11.83 1.01 -8.02
C PHE A 441 -11.99 0.24 -6.69
N PRO A 442 -11.58 0.73 -5.51
CA PRO A 442 -11.90 0.00 -4.28
C PRO A 442 -13.37 0.14 -3.90
N TRP A 443 -14.10 1.04 -4.56
CA TRP A 443 -15.42 1.53 -4.17
C TRP A 443 -16.55 1.17 -5.12
N GLN A 444 -16.36 0.14 -5.95
CA GLN A 444 -17.45 -0.43 -6.74
C GLN A 444 -18.69 -0.57 -5.85
N ASP A 445 -19.83 -0.14 -6.38
CA ASP A 445 -21.13 -0.08 -5.73
C ASP A 445 -21.13 0.60 -4.33
N ILE A 446 -21.83 1.73 -4.22
CA ILE A 446 -21.87 2.51 -3.00
C ILE A 446 -23.12 2.16 -2.21
N PHE A 447 -22.95 1.49 -1.08
CA PHE A 447 -24.02 1.18 -0.15
C PHE A 447 -24.30 2.38 0.75
N ARG A 448 -25.57 2.64 1.09
CA ARG A 448 -25.89 3.54 2.20
C ARG A 448 -26.15 2.74 3.46
N ALA A 449 -25.26 2.92 4.42
CA ALA A 449 -25.40 2.37 5.76
C ALA A 449 -25.90 3.45 6.71
N SER A 450 -26.79 3.09 7.63
CA SER A 450 -27.17 3.95 8.75
C SER A 450 -26.82 3.30 10.08
N SER A 451 -26.33 4.11 11.02
CA SER A 451 -26.14 3.68 12.40
C SER A 451 -26.38 4.85 13.33
N GLU A 452 -26.83 4.54 14.54
CA GLU A 452 -26.90 5.48 15.64
C GLU A 452 -25.54 5.53 16.36
N PHE A 453 -25.03 6.74 16.56
CA PHE A 453 -23.84 7.02 17.36
C PHE A 453 -24.07 8.32 18.12
N ASP A 454 -23.86 8.32 19.44
CA ASP A 454 -24.14 9.45 20.33
C ASP A 454 -25.54 10.10 20.10
N ASP A 455 -26.59 9.27 20.04
CA ASP A 455 -27.99 9.65 19.79
C ASP A 455 -28.29 10.33 18.43
N HIS A 456 -27.34 10.32 17.49
CA HIS A 456 -27.53 10.81 16.11
C HIS A 456 -27.48 9.64 15.11
N THR A 457 -28.40 9.63 14.15
CA THR A 457 -28.38 8.67 13.03
C THR A 457 -27.53 9.22 11.90
N TYR A 458 -26.37 8.63 11.68
CA TYR A 458 -25.50 8.96 10.54
C TYR A 458 -25.89 8.12 9.32
N ARG A 459 -25.89 8.72 8.14
CA ARG A 459 -26.08 8.04 6.85
C ARG A 459 -24.81 8.11 6.03
N LEU A 460 -24.09 7.00 5.96
CA LEU A 460 -22.80 6.92 5.31
C LEU A 460 -22.92 6.20 3.98
N ARG A 461 -22.22 6.73 2.98
CA ARG A 461 -21.98 6.07 1.71
C ARG A 461 -20.72 5.21 1.87
N LEU A 462 -20.92 3.91 2.03
CA LEU A 462 -19.87 2.94 2.24
C LEU A 462 -19.67 2.07 1.00
N PRO A 463 -18.44 1.81 0.60
CA PRO A 463 -18.10 0.86 -0.45
C PRO A 463 -18.68 -0.55 -0.25
N GLY A 464 -18.98 -1.25 -1.35
CA GLY A 464 -19.34 -2.66 -1.32
C GLY A 464 -18.31 -3.54 -0.60
N GLY A 465 -17.02 -3.27 -0.77
CA GLY A 465 -15.95 -3.98 -0.09
C GLY A 465 -15.80 -3.69 1.42
N PHE A 466 -16.41 -2.63 1.93
CA PHE A 466 -16.12 -2.11 3.27
C PHE A 466 -17.02 -2.70 4.36
N VAL A 467 -16.45 -3.00 5.52
CA VAL A 467 -17.14 -3.49 6.72
C VAL A 467 -16.80 -2.59 7.88
N TRP A 468 -17.82 -2.17 8.61
CA TRP A 468 -17.70 -1.39 9.84
C TRP A 468 -18.71 -1.88 10.86
N THR A 469 -18.19 -2.39 11.98
CA THR A 469 -18.98 -2.83 13.14
C THR A 469 -18.48 -2.13 14.40
N SER A 470 -19.39 -1.75 15.30
CA SER A 470 -19.04 -1.16 16.61
C SER A 470 -19.91 -1.78 17.71
N GLY A 471 -19.36 -2.72 18.49
CA GLY A 471 -20.12 -3.43 19.52
C GLY A 471 -21.43 -4.05 18.99
N ALA A 472 -22.58 -3.59 19.50
CA ALA A 472 -23.91 -4.02 19.07
C ALA A 472 -24.43 -3.29 17.82
N SER A 473 -23.87 -2.12 17.50
CA SER A 473 -24.26 -1.31 16.35
C SER A 473 -23.48 -1.76 15.11
N LEU A 474 -24.19 -2.10 14.04
CA LEU A 474 -23.60 -2.57 12.79
C LEU A 474 -23.94 -1.56 11.69
N PHE A 475 -22.93 -0.83 11.19
CA PHE A 475 -23.11 -0.05 9.96
C PHE A 475 -23.25 -1.02 8.78
N LYS A 476 -22.27 -1.92 8.64
CA LYS A 476 -22.23 -2.94 7.58
C LYS A 476 -21.36 -4.09 8.04
N ASN A 477 -21.95 -5.28 8.21
CA ASN A 477 -21.27 -6.46 8.76
C ASN A 477 -20.84 -7.49 7.69
N ARG A 478 -21.11 -7.20 6.42
CA ARG A 478 -20.71 -8.03 5.28
C ARG A 478 -20.09 -7.15 4.20
N PHE A 479 -19.06 -7.67 3.56
CA PHE A 479 -18.57 -7.11 2.31
C PHE A 479 -19.28 -7.78 1.13
N SER A 480 -19.34 -7.04 0.04
CA SER A 480 -19.78 -7.44 -1.30
C SER A 480 -18.77 -6.82 -2.26
N ALA A 481 -17.71 -7.55 -2.56
CA ALA A 481 -16.67 -7.07 -3.46
C ALA A 481 -17.04 -7.49 -4.88
N ARG A 482 -16.99 -6.56 -5.83
CA ARG A 482 -17.21 -6.83 -7.25
C ARG A 482 -15.87 -6.93 -7.97
N ALA A 483 -15.82 -7.80 -8.98
CA ALA A 483 -14.66 -7.96 -9.85
C ALA A 483 -15.09 -8.21 -11.29
N ALA A 484 -14.15 -7.92 -12.20
CA ALA A 484 -14.20 -8.47 -13.55
C ALA A 484 -14.17 -10.02 -13.48
N PRO A 485 -14.78 -10.71 -14.46
CA PRO A 485 -14.73 -12.17 -14.57
C PRO A 485 -13.28 -12.64 -14.63
N GLU A 486 -13.08 -13.96 -14.57
CA GLU A 486 -11.78 -14.63 -14.51
C GLU A 486 -11.26 -14.78 -13.08
N ASN A 487 -10.00 -15.17 -12.98
CA ASN A 487 -9.41 -15.52 -11.70
C ASN A 487 -8.78 -14.30 -11.07
N ARG A 488 -9.09 -14.11 -9.80
CA ARG A 488 -8.64 -12.99 -9.01
C ARG A 488 -8.09 -13.45 -7.69
N VAL A 489 -7.36 -12.55 -7.05
CA VAL A 489 -6.98 -12.68 -5.66
C VAL A 489 -7.89 -11.74 -4.88
N LEU A 490 -8.75 -12.30 -4.03
CA LEU A 490 -9.45 -11.50 -3.04
C LEU A 490 -8.41 -11.08 -2.01
N PHE A 491 -8.22 -9.78 -1.84
CA PHE A 491 -7.46 -9.22 -0.74
C PHE A 491 -8.42 -8.68 0.31
N ALA A 492 -7.99 -8.70 1.56
CA ALA A 492 -8.68 -8.01 2.62
C ALA A 492 -7.68 -7.35 3.56
N LEU A 493 -7.97 -6.12 3.96
CA LEU A 493 -7.20 -5.31 4.88
C LEU A 493 -8.12 -4.88 6.02
N GLY A 494 -7.62 -4.82 7.24
CA GLY A 494 -8.43 -4.32 8.34
C GLY A 494 -7.74 -4.35 9.68
N GLY A 495 -8.52 -4.02 10.70
CA GLY A 495 -8.09 -4.04 12.07
C GLY A 495 -9.16 -3.55 13.02
N LYS A 496 -8.73 -3.15 14.21
CA LYS A 496 -9.58 -2.60 15.25
C LYS A 496 -9.13 -1.20 15.59
N LEU A 497 -10.09 -0.34 15.93
CA LEU A 497 -9.85 1.05 16.30
C LEU A 497 -10.49 1.35 17.66
N ASP A 498 -9.77 2.11 18.49
CA ASP A 498 -10.29 2.57 19.77
C ASP A 498 -11.35 3.67 19.61
N THR A 499 -12.40 3.63 20.42
CA THR A 499 -13.50 4.61 20.34
C THR A 499 -13.04 6.04 20.65
N ALA A 500 -12.07 6.23 21.54
CA ALA A 500 -11.50 7.54 21.81
C ALA A 500 -10.67 8.05 20.63
N GLU A 501 -9.89 7.18 20.00
CA GLU A 501 -9.15 7.52 18.77
C GLU A 501 -10.10 7.85 17.61
N PHE A 502 -11.14 7.05 17.42
CA PHE A 502 -12.21 7.32 16.45
C PHE A 502 -12.84 8.71 16.69
N ARG A 503 -13.22 9.00 17.93
CA ARG A 503 -13.81 10.31 18.29
C ARG A 503 -12.85 11.46 18.03
N ALA A 504 -11.57 11.28 18.33
CA ALA A 504 -10.57 12.32 18.15
C ALA A 504 -10.24 12.58 16.67
N LYS A 505 -10.13 11.52 15.86
CA LYS A 505 -9.57 11.62 14.49
C LYS A 505 -10.58 11.51 13.37
N LEU A 506 -11.70 10.81 13.55
CA LEU A 506 -12.65 10.49 12.46
C LEU A 506 -14.02 11.15 12.63
N PHE A 507 -14.43 11.47 13.86
CA PHE A 507 -15.75 12.06 14.11
C PHE A 507 -16.01 13.40 13.40
N PRO A 508 -15.05 14.34 13.28
CA PRO A 508 -15.27 15.56 12.48
C PRO A 508 -15.62 15.25 11.02
N PHE A 509 -14.97 14.24 10.43
CA PHE A 509 -15.22 13.81 9.06
C PHE A 509 -16.53 13.03 8.93
N LEU A 510 -16.94 12.30 9.96
CA LEU A 510 -18.24 11.62 10.01
C LEU A 510 -19.39 12.62 9.84
N GLN A 511 -19.30 13.78 10.51
CA GLN A 511 -20.29 14.85 10.38
C GLN A 511 -20.30 15.46 8.97
N ALA A 512 -19.12 15.66 8.37
CA ALA A 512 -19.02 16.14 6.99
C ALA A 512 -19.57 15.11 5.98
N ALA A 513 -19.31 13.82 6.19
CA ALA A 513 -19.78 12.74 5.34
C ALA A 513 -21.32 12.60 5.34
N ASP A 514 -21.98 12.83 6.49
CA ASP A 514 -23.45 12.82 6.62
C ASP A 514 -24.12 13.90 5.75
N SER A 515 -23.41 15.00 5.48
CA SER A 515 -23.87 16.05 4.55
C SER A 515 -23.69 15.69 3.07
N GLY A 516 -23.11 14.52 2.78
CA GLY A 516 -22.92 13.98 1.44
C GLY A 516 -21.66 14.45 0.72
N GLN A 517 -20.81 15.28 1.34
CA GLN A 517 -19.68 15.92 0.66
C GLN A 517 -18.38 15.11 0.66
N ASP A 518 -18.14 14.19 1.60
CA ASP A 518 -16.85 13.49 1.68
C ASP A 518 -16.88 12.13 2.41
N SER A 519 -17.76 11.24 1.96
CA SER A 519 -17.79 9.87 2.50
C SER A 519 -16.50 9.07 2.22
N LEU A 520 -15.84 9.32 1.08
CA LEU A 520 -14.64 8.58 0.69
C LEU A 520 -13.42 8.99 1.51
N GLY A 521 -13.23 10.29 1.78
CA GLY A 521 -12.16 10.78 2.66
C GLY A 521 -12.26 10.14 4.05
N LEU A 522 -13.48 10.02 4.60
CA LEU A 522 -13.72 9.31 5.86
C LEU A 522 -13.24 7.85 5.81
N VAL A 523 -13.61 7.08 4.78
CA VAL A 523 -13.24 5.66 4.68
C VAL A 523 -11.71 5.51 4.57
N TYR A 524 -11.05 6.32 3.75
CA TYR A 524 -9.60 6.28 3.59
C TYR A 524 -8.85 6.63 4.88
N ARG A 525 -9.31 7.66 5.62
CA ARG A 525 -8.74 8.01 6.93
C ARG A 525 -8.97 6.88 7.94
N ALA A 526 -10.17 6.30 7.96
CA ALA A 526 -10.50 5.21 8.86
C ALA A 526 -9.63 3.97 8.60
N LEU A 527 -9.41 3.63 7.32
CA LEU A 527 -8.53 2.53 6.94
C LEU A 527 -7.08 2.82 7.30
N THR A 528 -6.58 4.02 7.06
CA THR A 528 -5.20 4.40 7.42
C THR A 528 -4.92 4.23 8.91
N LEU A 529 -5.91 4.47 9.77
CA LEU A 529 -5.78 4.30 11.22
C LEU A 529 -5.94 2.85 11.67
N ALA A 530 -6.85 2.10 11.06
CA ALA A 530 -7.25 0.77 11.56
C ALA A 530 -6.49 -0.38 10.91
N VAL A 531 -6.00 -0.21 9.67
CA VAL A 531 -5.37 -1.28 8.89
C VAL A 531 -4.06 -1.69 9.57
N SER A 532 -4.07 -2.90 10.12
CA SER A 532 -2.95 -3.51 10.85
C SER A 532 -2.75 -4.97 10.48
N HIS A 533 -3.74 -5.57 9.81
CA HIS A 533 -3.75 -6.95 9.38
C HIS A 533 -4.30 -7.08 7.96
N GLY A 534 -3.89 -8.16 7.30
CA GLY A 534 -4.36 -8.52 5.97
C GLY A 534 -4.70 -10.01 5.85
N ALA A 535 -5.42 -10.32 4.78
CA ALA A 535 -5.73 -11.67 4.35
C ALA A 535 -5.77 -11.72 2.83
N LEU A 536 -5.49 -12.89 2.26
CA LEU A 536 -5.62 -13.16 0.84
C LEU A 536 -6.39 -14.46 0.67
N ALA A 537 -7.40 -14.45 -0.21
CA ALA A 537 -7.98 -15.66 -0.76
C ALA A 537 -7.65 -15.71 -2.26
N PRO A 538 -6.63 -16.48 -2.65
CA PRO A 538 -6.21 -16.58 -4.04
C PRO A 538 -7.19 -17.44 -4.84
N ASN A 539 -7.01 -17.45 -6.17
CA ASN A 539 -7.75 -18.33 -7.09
C ASN A 539 -9.28 -18.23 -6.96
N GLN A 540 -9.80 -17.02 -6.75
CA GLN A 540 -11.24 -16.78 -6.80
C GLN A 540 -11.66 -16.70 -8.26
N LEU A 541 -12.43 -17.69 -8.71
CA LEU A 541 -13.00 -17.70 -10.06
C LEU A 541 -14.29 -16.88 -10.05
N ILE A 542 -14.22 -15.67 -10.61
CA ILE A 542 -15.34 -14.75 -10.63
C ILE A 542 -16.29 -15.14 -11.77
N SER A 543 -17.50 -15.55 -11.37
CA SER A 543 -18.59 -15.83 -12.30
C SER A 543 -19.50 -14.60 -12.41
N GLU A 544 -19.78 -14.18 -13.64
CA GLU A 544 -20.70 -13.07 -13.90
C GLU A 544 -22.17 -13.54 -13.89
N HIS A 545 -23.01 -12.77 -13.21
CA HIS A 545 -24.46 -12.91 -13.18
C HIS A 545 -25.11 -11.70 -13.85
N ALA A 546 -26.32 -11.87 -14.39
CA ALA A 546 -27.09 -10.72 -14.87
C ALA A 546 -27.41 -9.79 -13.69
N LEU A 547 -27.39 -8.48 -13.91
CA LEU A 547 -27.87 -7.52 -12.92
C LEU A 547 -29.35 -7.80 -12.61
N VAL A 548 -29.75 -7.54 -11.37
CA VAL A 548 -31.12 -7.72 -10.89
C VAL A 548 -31.77 -6.36 -10.65
N PRO A 549 -33.08 -6.20 -10.90
CA PRO A 549 -33.78 -4.96 -10.59
C PRO A 549 -33.73 -4.66 -9.10
N ASP A 550 -33.44 -3.42 -8.72
CA ASP A 550 -33.29 -3.03 -7.32
C ASP A 550 -34.62 -2.74 -6.60
N ASN A 551 -35.60 -3.63 -6.76
CA ASN A 551 -36.95 -3.43 -6.21
C ASN A 551 -36.98 -3.30 -4.67
N SER A 552 -35.94 -3.81 -4.00
CA SER A 552 -35.84 -3.87 -2.54
C SER A 552 -34.83 -2.89 -1.95
N ASP A 553 -34.25 -1.99 -2.74
CA ASP A 553 -33.26 -1.01 -2.25
C ASP A 553 -32.08 -1.74 -1.57
N VAL A 554 -31.48 -2.67 -2.31
CA VAL A 554 -30.52 -3.66 -1.80
C VAL A 554 -29.22 -2.98 -1.35
N ASP A 555 -28.82 -1.89 -1.99
CA ASP A 555 -27.67 -1.09 -1.59
C ASP A 555 -28.05 0.06 -0.63
N GLY A 556 -29.36 0.31 -0.43
CA GLY A 556 -29.90 1.28 0.51
C GLY A 556 -29.86 2.73 0.01
N ASP A 557 -29.53 2.96 -1.26
CA ASP A 557 -29.35 4.28 -1.81
C ASP A 557 -30.68 5.05 -2.04
N GLY A 558 -31.80 4.33 -2.04
CA GLY A 558 -33.16 4.83 -2.20
C GLY A 558 -33.68 4.80 -3.64
N ASP A 559 -32.85 4.49 -4.63
CA ASP A 559 -33.25 4.34 -6.04
C ASP A 559 -33.62 2.90 -6.38
N ARG A 560 -34.93 2.62 -6.39
CA ARG A 560 -35.45 1.29 -6.73
C ARG A 560 -35.65 1.04 -8.23
N THR A 561 -35.21 1.96 -9.07
CA THR A 561 -35.45 1.92 -10.52
C THR A 561 -34.26 1.42 -11.31
N GLU A 562 -33.10 1.33 -10.67
CA GLU A 562 -31.88 0.83 -11.29
C GLU A 562 -31.75 -0.70 -11.21
N SER A 563 -30.66 -1.19 -11.81
CA SER A 563 -30.27 -2.60 -11.72
C SER A 563 -28.94 -2.67 -10.99
N VAL A 564 -28.89 -3.53 -9.98
CA VAL A 564 -27.74 -3.74 -9.12
C VAL A 564 -27.16 -5.13 -9.34
N PRO A 565 -25.90 -5.38 -8.94
CA PRO A 565 -25.38 -6.74 -8.91
C PRO A 565 -26.26 -7.69 -8.09
N ASP A 566 -26.32 -8.95 -8.51
CA ASP A 566 -27.02 -9.99 -7.76
C ASP A 566 -26.18 -10.47 -6.57
N TYR A 567 -26.04 -9.60 -5.56
CA TYR A 567 -25.22 -9.88 -4.37
C TYR A 567 -25.62 -11.16 -3.63
N ALA A 568 -26.85 -11.63 -3.80
CA ALA A 568 -27.33 -12.87 -3.20
C ALA A 568 -26.72 -14.12 -3.85
N ASN A 569 -26.27 -14.02 -5.11
CA ASN A 569 -25.61 -15.08 -5.86
C ASN A 569 -24.09 -14.91 -5.92
N PHE A 570 -23.52 -13.88 -5.30
CA PHE A 570 -22.07 -13.78 -5.11
C PHE A 570 -21.58 -14.96 -4.27
N TYR A 571 -20.38 -15.46 -4.59
CA TYR A 571 -19.84 -16.61 -3.88
C TYR A 571 -19.58 -16.25 -2.41
N PRO A 572 -20.08 -17.03 -1.44
CA PRO A 572 -19.91 -16.73 -0.03
C PRO A 572 -18.48 -17.08 0.42
N ILE A 573 -17.69 -16.07 0.79
CA ILE A 573 -16.35 -16.26 1.33
C ILE A 573 -16.11 -15.42 2.57
N ASP A 574 -15.82 -16.11 3.67
CA ASP A 574 -15.54 -15.51 4.95
C ASP A 574 -14.03 -15.31 5.11
N VAL A 575 -13.61 -14.11 5.51
CA VAL A 575 -12.20 -13.72 5.53
C VAL A 575 -11.71 -13.53 6.96
N THR A 576 -10.63 -14.23 7.31
CA THR A 576 -9.95 -14.08 8.61
C THR A 576 -8.69 -13.25 8.45
N LEU A 577 -8.60 -12.13 9.17
CA LEU A 577 -7.45 -11.22 9.12
C LEU A 577 -6.28 -11.76 9.95
N GLY A 578 -5.57 -12.75 9.39
CA GLY A 578 -4.53 -13.51 10.08
C GLY A 578 -3.12 -12.91 10.05
N VAL A 579 -2.79 -12.12 9.01
CA VAL A 579 -1.40 -11.69 8.77
C VAL A 579 -1.20 -10.28 9.30
N ARG A 580 -0.18 -10.06 10.12
CA ARG A 580 0.17 -8.69 10.55
C ARG A 580 0.72 -7.92 9.36
N GLN A 581 0.46 -6.62 9.32
CA GLN A 581 1.25 -5.72 8.49
C GLN A 581 2.53 -5.35 9.25
N GLY A 582 3.55 -6.19 9.09
CA GLY A 582 4.84 -6.08 9.77
C GLY A 582 5.75 -5.01 9.18
N HIS A 583 5.58 -4.70 7.89
CA HIS A 583 6.42 -3.74 7.19
C HIS A 583 5.84 -2.33 7.25
N THR A 584 6.73 -1.35 7.26
CA THR A 584 6.36 0.07 7.28
C THR A 584 7.14 0.86 6.23
N LEU A 585 6.40 1.38 5.25
CA LEU A 585 6.91 2.30 4.25
C LEU A 585 6.49 3.73 4.60
N ARG A 586 7.46 4.62 4.84
CA ARG A 586 7.20 6.04 5.09
C ARG A 586 7.35 6.81 3.79
N VAL A 587 6.23 7.27 3.24
CA VAL A 587 6.18 7.88 1.92
C VAL A 587 6.12 9.40 2.04
N THR A 588 7.16 10.07 1.58
CA THR A 588 7.18 11.54 1.43
C THR A 588 6.52 11.90 0.11
N VAL A 589 5.38 12.58 0.22
CA VAL A 589 4.60 13.05 -0.92
C VAL A 589 5.04 14.48 -1.25
N PRO A 590 5.39 14.78 -2.50
CA PRO A 590 5.77 16.14 -2.88
C PRO A 590 4.56 17.07 -2.82
N GLN A 591 4.83 18.38 -2.91
CA GLN A 591 3.78 19.36 -3.12
C GLN A 591 2.99 19.04 -4.40
N PHE A 592 1.67 18.97 -4.28
CA PHE A 592 0.77 18.82 -5.40
C PHE A 592 0.85 20.03 -6.35
N PRO A 593 0.68 19.84 -7.67
CA PRO A 593 0.50 20.96 -8.58
C PRO A 593 -0.70 21.81 -8.14
N GLU A 594 -0.54 23.14 -8.20
CA GLU A 594 -1.50 24.09 -7.63
C GLU A 594 -2.93 23.84 -8.12
N ASN A 595 -3.86 23.63 -7.19
CA ASN A 595 -5.29 23.35 -7.45
C ASN A 595 -5.59 22.06 -8.25
N ALA A 596 -4.61 21.20 -8.51
CA ALA A 596 -4.81 19.97 -9.26
C ALA A 596 -5.28 18.82 -8.38
N TYR A 597 -4.65 18.65 -7.22
CA TYR A 597 -4.87 17.54 -6.29
C TYR A 597 -4.81 18.04 -4.84
N ASP A 598 -5.53 17.37 -3.94
CA ASP A 598 -5.58 17.67 -2.49
C ASP A 598 -5.48 16.40 -1.63
N SER A 599 -5.35 15.24 -2.27
CA SER A 599 -5.35 13.93 -1.62
C SER A 599 -4.53 12.94 -2.41
N VAL A 600 -3.99 11.95 -1.69
CA VAL A 600 -3.25 10.82 -2.27
C VAL A 600 -3.64 9.52 -1.57
N LEU A 601 -3.89 8.48 -2.36
CA LEU A 601 -4.03 7.09 -1.91
C LEU A 601 -2.75 6.35 -2.27
N LEU A 602 -2.17 5.69 -1.29
CA LEU A 602 -1.00 4.85 -1.43
C LEU A 602 -1.43 3.39 -1.30
N LEU A 603 -1.17 2.61 -2.33
CA LEU A 603 -1.41 1.16 -2.35
C LEU A 603 -0.07 0.47 -2.49
N ALA A 604 0.38 -0.19 -1.43
CA ALA A 604 1.56 -1.04 -1.48
C ALA A 604 1.11 -2.49 -1.69
N GLY A 605 1.75 -3.19 -2.63
CA GLY A 605 1.33 -4.54 -2.96
C GLY A 605 2.26 -5.22 -3.94
N VAL A 606 1.77 -6.29 -4.53
CA VAL A 606 2.53 -7.09 -5.51
C VAL A 606 1.80 -7.19 -6.83
N LEU A 607 2.51 -6.97 -7.93
CA LEU A 607 2.04 -7.34 -9.25
C LEU A 607 2.36 -8.82 -9.47
N THR A 608 1.33 -9.61 -9.78
CA THR A 608 1.47 -11.03 -10.08
C THR A 608 1.18 -11.27 -11.57
N PRO A 609 1.91 -12.16 -12.27
CA PRO A 609 1.76 -12.38 -13.72
C PRO A 609 0.36 -12.79 -14.22
N ALA A 610 -0.57 -13.16 -13.34
CA ALA A 610 -1.92 -13.59 -13.71
C ALA A 610 -3.03 -13.20 -12.73
N GLY A 611 -2.67 -12.66 -11.56
CA GLY A 611 -3.63 -12.05 -10.64
C GLY A 611 -3.71 -10.54 -10.81
N GLY A 612 -2.77 -9.92 -11.54
CA GLY A 612 -2.64 -8.47 -11.58
C GLY A 612 -2.10 -7.92 -10.27
N PHE A 613 -2.39 -6.65 -9.97
CA PHE A 613 -1.89 -5.99 -8.76
C PHE A 613 -2.73 -6.35 -7.54
N VAL A 614 -2.10 -6.90 -6.50
CA VAL A 614 -2.73 -7.30 -5.24
C VAL A 614 -2.31 -6.32 -4.15
N PRO A 615 -3.21 -5.43 -3.68
CA PRO A 615 -2.95 -4.58 -2.52
C PRO A 615 -2.69 -5.40 -1.26
N LEU A 616 -1.58 -5.14 -0.58
CA LEU A 616 -1.18 -5.78 0.68
C LEU A 616 -1.12 -4.79 1.85
N GLY A 617 -1.18 -3.49 1.53
CA GLY A 617 -1.20 -2.37 2.44
C GLY A 617 -1.77 -1.14 1.77
N MET A 618 -2.36 -0.25 2.56
CA MET A 618 -2.88 1.01 2.05
C MET A 618 -2.84 2.10 3.10
N ALA A 619 -2.67 3.34 2.64
CA ALA A 619 -2.81 4.54 3.45
C ALA A 619 -3.25 5.70 2.56
N ALA A 620 -3.79 6.75 3.17
CA ALA A 620 -4.10 7.98 2.46
C ALA A 620 -3.51 9.17 3.19
N GLY A 621 -3.10 10.16 2.39
CA GLY A 621 -2.67 11.47 2.86
C GLY A 621 -3.55 12.55 2.26
N PHE A 622 -3.76 13.61 3.03
CA PHE A 622 -4.60 14.73 2.65
C PHE A 622 -3.83 16.02 2.91
N ASP A 623 -4.01 16.98 2.02
CA ASP A 623 -3.44 18.33 2.11
C ASP A 623 -3.93 19.06 3.36
N SER A 624 -5.18 18.83 3.76
CA SER A 624 -5.77 19.42 4.96
C SER A 624 -6.46 18.38 5.82
N ASP A 625 -6.10 18.33 7.09
CA ASP A 625 -6.82 17.57 8.14
C ASP A 625 -7.96 18.39 8.78
N ASP A 626 -7.90 19.72 8.68
CA ASP A 626 -8.95 20.63 9.11
C ASP A 626 -9.00 21.79 8.12
N PRO A 627 -9.92 21.79 7.13
CA PRO A 627 -9.97 22.82 6.09
C PRO A 627 -10.29 24.22 6.64
N VAL A 628 -10.71 24.33 7.91
CA VAL A 628 -10.96 25.61 8.57
C VAL A 628 -9.66 26.18 9.16
N GLN A 629 -8.80 25.33 9.72
CA GLN A 629 -7.55 25.76 10.36
C GLN A 629 -6.34 25.72 9.42
N ASP A 630 -6.34 24.79 8.47
CA ASP A 630 -5.27 24.51 7.54
C ASP A 630 -5.85 24.44 6.12
N PRO A 631 -6.04 25.58 5.44
CA PRO A 631 -6.62 25.57 4.10
C PRO A 631 -5.70 24.79 3.13
N PRO A 632 -6.25 24.01 2.19
CA PRO A 632 -5.45 23.25 1.22
C PRO A 632 -4.37 24.11 0.54
N ASP A 633 -3.08 23.81 0.77
CA ASP A 633 -1.92 24.53 0.23
C ASP A 633 -1.09 23.68 -0.76
N GLY A 634 -1.58 22.48 -1.04
CA GLY A 634 -0.98 21.45 -1.87
C GLY A 634 0.08 20.61 -1.14
N ARG A 635 0.24 20.71 0.19
CA ARG A 635 1.31 20.03 0.94
C ARG A 635 0.75 19.17 2.05
N LEU A 636 1.24 17.93 2.12
CA LEU A 636 1.00 17.09 3.27
C LEU A 636 1.93 17.50 4.41
N ALA A 637 1.37 17.66 5.62
CA ALA A 637 2.12 18.07 6.80
C ALA A 637 3.19 17.04 7.26
N ALA A 638 3.00 15.76 6.92
CA ALA A 638 3.90 14.67 7.30
C ALA A 638 3.97 13.58 6.22
N PRO A 639 5.04 12.77 6.20
CA PRO A 639 5.08 11.54 5.41
C PRO A 639 3.93 10.62 5.77
N VAL A 640 3.36 9.97 4.76
CA VAL A 640 2.26 9.01 4.92
C VAL A 640 2.87 7.64 5.23
N GLU A 641 2.44 7.04 6.33
CA GLU A 641 2.89 5.69 6.74
C GLU A 641 1.98 4.63 6.10
N VAL A 642 2.54 3.79 5.24
CA VAL A 642 1.85 2.64 4.67
C VAL A 642 2.30 1.38 5.41
N ARG A 643 1.36 0.72 6.09
CA ARG A 643 1.59 -0.58 6.71
C ARG A 643 1.25 -1.68 5.73
N VAL A 644 2.18 -2.63 5.56
CA VAL A 644 2.10 -3.65 4.50
C VAL A 644 2.39 -5.01 5.09
N SER A 645 1.71 -6.04 4.57
CA SER A 645 2.05 -7.44 4.84
C SER A 645 2.76 -8.04 3.63
N GLU A 646 3.71 -8.95 3.83
CA GLU A 646 4.22 -9.77 2.71
C GLU A 646 3.21 -10.85 2.33
N ILE A 647 3.25 -11.35 1.09
CA ILE A 647 2.49 -12.48 0.61
C ILE A 647 2.66 -13.73 1.49
N ALA A 648 3.81 -13.94 2.16
CA ALA A 648 3.99 -14.95 3.22
C ALA A 648 3.40 -16.34 2.88
N GLY A 649 3.78 -16.88 1.71
CA GLY A 649 3.31 -18.17 1.19
C GLY A 649 1.85 -18.23 0.72
N ARG A 650 1.14 -17.08 0.73
CA ARG A 650 -0.25 -16.93 0.26
C ARG A 650 -0.37 -16.73 -1.24
N MET A 651 0.74 -16.59 -1.95
CA MET A 651 0.84 -16.55 -3.41
C MET A 651 2.22 -17.04 -3.83
N PRO A 652 2.38 -17.55 -5.06
CA PRO A 652 3.71 -17.85 -5.60
C PRO A 652 4.55 -16.57 -5.69
N ALA A 653 5.72 -16.57 -5.05
CA ALA A 653 6.64 -15.43 -5.09
C ALA A 653 7.37 -15.29 -6.43
N ALA A 654 7.50 -16.39 -7.18
CA ALA A 654 8.19 -16.40 -8.47
C ALA A 654 7.48 -15.48 -9.46
N GLY A 655 8.21 -14.46 -9.93
CA GLY A 655 7.69 -13.47 -10.89
C GLY A 655 6.81 -12.38 -10.29
N ALA A 656 6.56 -12.39 -8.97
CA ALA A 656 5.87 -11.29 -8.29
C ALA A 656 6.82 -10.08 -8.18
N GLN A 657 6.31 -8.89 -8.46
CA GLN A 657 7.05 -7.64 -8.29
C GLN A 657 6.39 -6.79 -7.22
N ARG A 658 7.16 -6.37 -6.22
CA ARG A 658 6.68 -5.42 -5.20
C ARG A 658 6.64 -4.04 -5.80
N LEU A 659 5.56 -3.33 -5.55
CA LEU A 659 5.41 -1.95 -6.00
C LEU A 659 4.52 -1.14 -5.08
N LEU A 660 4.71 0.17 -5.14
CA LEU A 660 3.80 1.18 -4.61
C LEU A 660 3.08 1.85 -5.77
N VAL A 661 1.75 1.87 -5.73
CA VAL A 661 0.93 2.76 -6.55
C VAL A 661 0.49 3.94 -5.71
N ALA A 662 0.92 5.14 -6.08
CA ALA A 662 0.40 6.38 -5.50
C ALA A 662 -0.61 6.99 -6.47
N LEU A 663 -1.81 7.34 -5.99
CA LEU A 663 -2.88 7.94 -6.78
C LEU A 663 -3.26 9.27 -6.16
N ALA A 664 -3.06 10.37 -6.88
CA ALA A 664 -3.45 11.70 -6.46
C ALA A 664 -4.72 12.14 -7.19
N TRP A 665 -5.65 12.75 -6.46
CA TRP A 665 -6.85 13.35 -7.03
C TRP A 665 -7.28 14.57 -6.22
N ARG A 666 -8.32 15.25 -6.71
CA ARG A 666 -9.00 16.31 -5.98
C ARG A 666 -10.33 15.80 -5.46
N LEU A 667 -10.56 15.90 -4.16
CA LEU A 667 -11.83 15.48 -3.56
C LEU A 667 -13.00 16.21 -4.23
N GLY A 668 -14.00 15.45 -4.66
CA GLY A 668 -15.16 15.97 -5.40
C GLY A 668 -14.95 16.19 -6.91
N ASP A 669 -13.74 16.03 -7.45
CA ASP A 669 -13.47 16.11 -8.89
C ASP A 669 -12.71 14.87 -9.40
N PRO A 670 -13.42 13.79 -9.79
CA PRO A 670 -12.80 12.57 -10.31
C PRO A 670 -12.27 12.73 -11.74
N SER A 671 -12.56 13.85 -12.42
CA SER A 671 -12.20 14.07 -13.84
C SER A 671 -10.69 14.26 -14.04
N ARG A 672 -9.96 14.55 -12.94
CA ARG A 672 -8.52 14.79 -12.93
C ARG A 672 -7.88 13.91 -11.89
N ARG A 673 -6.90 13.13 -12.32
CA ARG A 673 -6.10 12.28 -11.44
C ARG A 673 -4.69 12.18 -11.95
N ALA A 674 -3.77 11.87 -11.05
CA ALA A 674 -2.42 11.45 -11.39
C ALA A 674 -2.06 10.21 -10.59
N GLY A 675 -1.05 9.51 -11.04
CA GLY A 675 -0.47 8.46 -10.26
C GLY A 675 1.00 8.23 -10.56
N GLN A 676 1.63 7.48 -9.68
CA GLN A 676 3.01 7.03 -9.80
C GLN A 676 3.07 5.54 -9.47
N VAL A 677 3.94 4.83 -10.16
CA VAL A 677 4.24 3.43 -9.91
C VAL A 677 5.71 3.33 -9.59
N VAL A 678 6.01 2.86 -8.38
CA VAL A 678 7.38 2.74 -7.89
C VAL A 678 7.65 1.27 -7.62
N LEU A 679 8.64 0.68 -8.31
CA LEU A 679 9.11 -0.66 -8.02
C LEU A 679 9.89 -0.65 -6.70
N LEU A 680 9.64 -1.65 -5.87
CA LEU A 680 10.23 -1.76 -4.54
C LEU A 680 11.08 -3.02 -4.45
N ASP A 681 12.23 -2.92 -3.79
CA ASP A 681 12.97 -4.10 -3.37
C ASP A 681 12.29 -4.76 -2.15
N ASP A 682 11.80 -3.93 -1.22
CA ASP A 682 11.16 -4.29 0.04
C ASP A 682 10.08 -3.25 0.44
N PHE A 683 9.20 -3.59 1.39
CA PHE A 683 8.16 -2.71 1.92
C PHE A 683 8.60 -1.90 3.15
N ASP A 684 9.88 -1.97 3.54
CA ASP A 684 10.43 -1.20 4.65
C ASP A 684 11.26 0.01 4.21
N GLY A 685 11.19 1.07 5.01
CA GLY A 685 12.08 2.23 4.90
C GLY A 685 11.36 3.52 4.50
N GLU A 686 12.11 4.43 3.89
CA GLU A 686 11.62 5.72 3.44
C GLU A 686 11.61 5.78 1.91
N LEU A 687 10.51 6.28 1.35
CA LEU A 687 10.37 6.50 -0.08
C LEU A 687 9.94 7.95 -0.31
N ALA A 688 10.64 8.66 -1.18
CA ALA A 688 10.19 9.97 -1.66
C ALA A 688 9.58 9.80 -3.06
N LEU A 689 8.37 10.30 -3.26
CA LEU A 689 7.74 10.33 -4.58
C LEU A 689 8.26 11.50 -5.40
N ASP A 690 8.27 11.35 -6.72
CA ASP A 690 8.51 12.47 -7.64
C ASP A 690 7.29 13.39 -7.71
N ALA A 691 7.45 14.61 -8.24
CA ALA A 691 6.30 15.46 -8.55
C ALA A 691 5.28 14.74 -9.45
N PHE A 692 3.99 14.79 -9.05
CA PHE A 692 2.89 14.28 -9.87
C PHE A 692 2.79 15.07 -11.17
N LEU A 693 2.51 14.36 -12.27
CA LEU A 693 2.26 15.01 -13.56
C LEU A 693 0.98 15.87 -13.47
N GLU A 694 1.03 17.07 -14.02
CA GLU A 694 -0.19 17.87 -14.19
C GLU A 694 -1.20 17.15 -15.09
N PRO A 695 -2.51 17.37 -14.96
CA PRO A 695 -3.47 16.86 -15.93
C PRO A 695 -3.21 17.43 -17.34
N PRO A 696 -3.31 16.61 -18.41
CA PRO A 696 -3.24 17.14 -19.76
C PRO A 696 -4.40 18.11 -20.02
N VAL A 697 -4.16 19.13 -20.86
CA VAL A 697 -5.19 20.11 -21.23
C VAL A 697 -5.53 19.92 -22.69
N GLY A 698 -6.81 19.76 -22.98
CA GLY A 698 -7.29 19.54 -24.34
C GLY A 698 -8.79 19.74 -24.48
N THR A 699 -9.28 19.49 -25.69
CA THR A 699 -10.70 19.50 -26.02
C THR A 699 -11.04 18.29 -26.89
N PHE A 700 -12.22 17.71 -26.68
CA PHE A 700 -12.73 16.63 -27.52
C PHE A 700 -13.72 17.18 -28.56
N SER A 701 -13.55 16.79 -29.82
CA SER A 701 -14.51 17.05 -30.90
C SER A 701 -15.16 15.72 -31.30
N ALA A 702 -16.43 15.53 -30.93
CA ALA A 702 -17.19 14.35 -31.35
C ALA A 702 -17.38 14.28 -32.87
N ALA A 703 -17.39 15.44 -33.56
CA ALA A 703 -17.52 15.50 -35.01
C ALA A 703 -16.25 15.00 -35.72
N ASP A 704 -15.08 15.43 -35.25
CA ASP A 704 -13.79 15.01 -35.80
C ASP A 704 -13.28 13.71 -35.19
N ARG A 705 -13.94 13.25 -34.11
CA ARG A 705 -13.58 12.08 -33.31
C ARG A 705 -12.14 12.18 -32.81
N ALA A 706 -11.75 13.37 -32.37
CA ALA A 706 -10.36 13.67 -32.02
C ALA A 706 -10.26 14.49 -30.74
N ILE A 707 -9.20 14.22 -29.98
CA ILE A 707 -8.75 15.05 -28.86
C ILE A 707 -7.72 16.02 -29.41
N SER A 708 -7.99 17.32 -29.31
CA SER A 708 -6.99 18.37 -29.54
C SER A 708 -6.24 18.63 -28.24
N ILE A 709 -4.92 18.45 -28.27
CA ILE A 709 -4.07 18.57 -27.08
C ILE A 709 -3.45 19.96 -27.06
N GLY A 710 -3.89 20.78 -26.10
CA GLY A 710 -3.37 22.12 -25.88
C GLY A 710 -2.08 22.13 -25.05
N ARG A 711 -1.96 21.22 -24.09
CA ARG A 711 -0.77 21.09 -23.24
C ARG A 711 -0.57 19.64 -22.80
N ILE A 712 0.67 19.18 -22.92
CA ILE A 712 1.15 17.88 -22.42
C ILE A 712 1.98 18.13 -21.17
N PRO A 713 1.84 17.32 -20.11
CA PRO A 713 2.68 17.41 -18.92
C PRO A 713 4.14 17.12 -19.23
N ASP A 714 5.06 17.88 -18.61
CA ASP A 714 6.50 17.71 -18.85
C ASP A 714 6.95 16.28 -18.48
N GLY A 715 7.75 15.69 -19.37
CA GLY A 715 8.28 14.32 -19.20
C GLY A 715 7.33 13.19 -19.62
N ALA A 716 6.09 13.48 -20.01
CA ALA A 716 5.22 12.46 -20.61
C ALA A 716 5.73 12.06 -22.01
N GLN A 717 5.84 10.75 -22.24
CA GLN A 717 6.39 10.14 -23.46
C GLN A 717 5.34 9.35 -24.24
N LEU A 718 4.29 8.91 -23.55
CA LEU A 718 3.23 8.07 -24.09
C LEU A 718 1.87 8.69 -23.78
N ALA A 719 0.95 8.61 -24.73
CA ALA A 719 -0.45 8.95 -24.53
C ALA A 719 -1.33 7.72 -24.73
N ILE A 720 -2.32 7.57 -23.87
CA ILE A 720 -3.41 6.61 -24.05
C ILE A 720 -4.72 7.40 -24.03
N ALA A 721 -5.30 7.61 -25.21
CA ALA A 721 -6.62 8.20 -25.34
C ALA A 721 -7.69 7.10 -25.24
N ARG A 722 -8.66 7.27 -24.34
CA ARG A 722 -9.84 6.40 -24.23
C ARG A 722 -11.01 7.11 -24.88
N PHE A 723 -11.61 6.50 -25.88
CA PHE A 723 -12.87 6.93 -26.47
C PHE A 723 -13.96 5.96 -26.06
N GLU A 724 -15.17 6.45 -25.82
CA GLU A 724 -16.33 5.60 -25.53
C GLU A 724 -17.40 5.82 -26.58
N ASP A 725 -17.91 4.74 -27.16
CA ASP A 725 -19.02 4.85 -28.11
C ASP A 725 -20.36 5.15 -27.41
N LEU A 726 -21.43 5.35 -28.19
CA LEU A 726 -22.78 5.59 -27.65
C LEU A 726 -23.33 4.43 -26.80
N ALA A 727 -22.76 3.23 -26.93
CA ALA A 727 -23.10 2.06 -26.12
C ALA A 727 -22.14 1.89 -24.92
N GLY A 728 -21.24 2.85 -24.68
CA GLY A 728 -20.25 2.81 -23.60
C GLY A 728 -19.09 1.87 -23.86
N ARG A 729 -18.89 1.38 -25.10
CA ARG A 729 -17.77 0.48 -25.40
C ARG A 729 -16.48 1.28 -25.52
N PRO A 730 -15.44 0.92 -24.76
CA PRO A 730 -14.16 1.61 -24.80
C PRO A 730 -13.37 1.27 -26.08
N TRP A 731 -12.68 2.28 -26.58
CA TRP A 731 -11.63 2.16 -27.57
C TRP A 731 -10.40 2.90 -27.06
N ARG A 732 -9.28 2.19 -26.98
CA ARG A 732 -7.99 2.71 -26.56
C ARG A 732 -7.11 3.08 -27.76
N VAL A 733 -6.65 4.32 -27.84
CA VAL A 733 -5.66 4.77 -28.83
C VAL A 733 -4.35 5.09 -28.12
N ILE A 734 -3.29 4.38 -28.47
CA ILE A 734 -1.96 4.49 -27.88
C ILE A 734 -1.05 5.23 -28.87
N ALA A 735 -0.40 6.30 -28.43
CA ALA A 735 0.44 7.13 -29.29
C ALA A 735 1.67 7.67 -28.57
N GLU A 736 2.78 7.85 -29.29
CA GLU A 736 3.96 8.54 -28.77
C GLU A 736 3.72 10.05 -28.62
N LEU A 737 4.31 10.67 -27.59
CA LEU A 737 4.28 12.11 -27.35
C LEU A 737 5.64 12.76 -27.68
N PRO A 738 5.68 14.05 -28.09
CA PRO A 738 4.58 15.01 -28.11
C PRO A 738 3.69 14.93 -29.37
N ARG A 739 2.39 15.23 -29.21
CA ARG A 739 1.41 15.38 -30.30
C ARG A 739 0.46 16.53 -30.02
N THR A 740 -0.12 17.09 -31.09
CA THR A 740 -1.16 18.13 -31.00
C THR A 740 -2.57 17.56 -31.09
N SER A 741 -2.74 16.33 -31.57
CA SER A 741 -4.03 15.66 -31.64
C SER A 741 -3.90 14.14 -31.64
N ILE A 742 -4.91 13.45 -31.10
CA ILE A 742 -5.08 12.00 -31.22
C ILE A 742 -6.51 11.76 -31.74
N ALA A 743 -6.65 10.96 -32.79
CA ALA A 743 -7.92 10.79 -33.48
C ALA A 743 -8.35 9.32 -33.54
N LEU A 744 -9.64 9.08 -33.32
CA LEU A 744 -10.23 7.77 -33.46
C LEU A 744 -10.39 7.42 -34.94
N ARG A 745 -9.72 6.35 -35.38
CA ARG A 745 -9.82 5.84 -36.76
C ARG A 745 -11.19 5.22 -37.03
N VAL A 746 -11.50 4.92 -38.29
CA VAL A 746 -12.78 4.28 -38.64
C VAL A 746 -12.77 2.83 -38.17
N SER A 747 -13.76 2.46 -37.35
CA SER A 747 -13.94 1.10 -36.85
C SER A 747 -13.92 0.08 -37.98
N PRO A 748 -13.20 -1.05 -37.80
CA PRO A 748 -13.32 -2.19 -38.68
C PRO A 748 -14.76 -2.71 -38.82
N ILE A 749 -15.65 -2.44 -37.85
CA ILE A 749 -17.04 -2.92 -37.81
C ILE A 749 -18.11 -1.83 -38.01
N GLY A 750 -17.71 -0.57 -38.23
CA GLY A 750 -18.60 0.51 -38.69
C GLY A 750 -19.57 1.13 -37.67
N THR A 751 -19.46 0.87 -36.36
CA THR A 751 -20.42 1.35 -35.33
C THR A 751 -19.93 2.53 -34.49
N ASP A 752 -19.25 3.50 -35.09
CA ASP A 752 -18.14 4.20 -34.41
C ASP A 752 -18.39 5.68 -34.11
N ARG A 753 -19.33 5.98 -33.22
CA ARG A 753 -19.55 7.34 -32.72
C ARG A 753 -19.04 7.45 -31.29
N ALA A 754 -17.93 8.17 -31.09
CA ALA A 754 -17.41 8.49 -29.77
C ALA A 754 -18.26 9.61 -29.14
N ALA A 755 -18.77 9.35 -27.94
CA ALA A 755 -19.56 10.29 -27.16
C ALA A 755 -18.72 11.01 -26.10
N ARG A 756 -17.67 10.35 -25.61
CA ARG A 756 -16.77 10.86 -24.57
C ARG A 756 -15.34 10.48 -24.91
N ALA A 757 -14.39 11.27 -24.41
CA ALA A 757 -12.99 10.93 -24.49
C ALA A 757 -12.26 11.27 -23.19
N GLY A 758 -11.21 10.51 -22.88
CA GLY A 758 -10.26 10.82 -21.83
C GLY A 758 -8.85 10.61 -22.34
N LEU A 759 -7.86 11.24 -21.70
CA LEU A 759 -6.46 11.13 -22.09
C LEU A 759 -5.59 10.87 -20.88
N PHE A 760 -4.87 9.76 -20.92
CA PHE A 760 -3.74 9.51 -20.05
C PHE A 760 -2.47 10.04 -20.71
N ALA A 761 -1.71 10.86 -19.98
CA ALA A 761 -0.33 11.22 -20.32
C ALA A 761 0.60 10.45 -19.38
N ILE A 762 1.54 9.70 -19.94
CA ILE A 762 2.33 8.70 -19.22
C ILE A 762 3.81 9.00 -19.39
N ARG A 763 4.52 9.04 -18.26
CA ARG A 763 5.98 9.00 -18.18
C ARG A 763 6.41 7.56 -17.91
N LEU A 764 7.31 7.04 -18.74
CA LEU A 764 7.83 5.67 -18.59
C LEU A 764 9.02 5.66 -17.63
N GLN A 765 9.30 4.47 -17.07
CA GLN A 765 10.49 4.19 -16.28
C GLN A 765 11.76 4.38 -17.10
N ASP A 766 12.88 4.62 -16.43
CA ASP A 766 14.17 4.80 -17.09
C ASP A 766 14.54 3.58 -17.96
N GLY A 767 14.98 3.86 -19.19
CA GLY A 767 15.33 2.83 -20.17
C GLY A 767 14.16 2.29 -20.97
N TRP A 768 12.92 2.64 -20.63
CA TRP A 768 11.74 2.32 -21.44
C TRP A 768 11.47 3.41 -22.47
N THR A 769 10.97 3.00 -23.63
CA THR A 769 10.54 3.91 -24.70
C THR A 769 9.28 3.36 -25.33
N PHE A 770 8.47 4.21 -25.96
CA PHE A 770 7.31 3.77 -26.74
C PHE A 770 7.70 2.72 -27.77
N ALA A 771 8.84 2.93 -28.44
CA ALA A 771 9.36 2.01 -29.44
C ALA A 771 9.68 0.62 -28.84
N LYS A 772 10.26 0.55 -27.63
CA LYS A 772 10.49 -0.74 -26.95
C LYS A 772 9.19 -1.44 -26.57
N LEU A 773 8.20 -0.70 -26.07
CA LEU A 773 6.90 -1.25 -25.69
C LEU A 773 6.14 -1.84 -26.88
N CYS A 774 6.24 -1.23 -28.05
CA CYS A 774 5.51 -1.72 -29.24
C CYS A 774 6.16 -2.95 -29.88
N GLY A 775 7.43 -3.25 -29.61
CA GLY A 775 8.13 -4.38 -30.20
C GLY A 775 7.93 -5.66 -29.39
N PHE A 776 7.88 -6.82 -30.05
CA PHE A 776 7.99 -8.10 -29.37
C PHE A 776 9.43 -8.29 -28.86
N GLY A 777 9.63 -8.46 -27.56
CA GLY A 777 10.95 -8.63 -26.95
C GLY A 777 10.88 -8.76 -25.44
N VAL A 778 12.01 -8.52 -24.75
CA VAL A 778 12.11 -8.58 -23.26
C VAL A 778 11.12 -7.65 -22.55
N THR A 779 10.63 -6.64 -23.28
CA THR A 779 9.73 -5.61 -22.81
C THR A 779 8.70 -5.35 -23.90
N ASP A 780 7.41 -5.50 -23.62
CA ASP A 780 6.35 -5.16 -24.56
C ASP A 780 5.15 -4.46 -23.88
N LEU A 781 4.05 -4.20 -24.60
CA LEU A 781 2.87 -3.52 -24.06
C LEU A 781 2.17 -4.31 -22.94
N TRP A 782 2.40 -5.62 -22.84
CA TRP A 782 1.98 -6.42 -21.70
C TRP A 782 2.66 -5.97 -20.41
N ASP A 783 3.92 -5.53 -20.50
CA ASP A 783 4.72 -5.03 -19.38
C ASP A 783 4.45 -3.56 -19.05
N LEU A 784 3.47 -2.93 -19.71
CA LEU A 784 3.08 -1.55 -19.42
C LEU A 784 2.85 -1.27 -17.92
N PRO A 785 2.24 -2.16 -17.10
CA PRO A 785 2.07 -1.93 -15.66
C PRO A 785 3.37 -1.60 -14.92
N VAL A 786 4.49 -2.21 -15.33
CA VAL A 786 5.81 -2.03 -14.70
C VAL A 786 6.67 -1.01 -15.43
N ALA A 787 6.32 -0.69 -16.68
CA ALA A 787 6.98 0.33 -17.48
C ALA A 787 6.54 1.76 -17.14
N ILE A 788 5.42 1.94 -16.44
CA ILE A 788 4.93 3.26 -16.02
C ILE A 788 5.73 3.74 -14.82
N ALA A 789 6.21 4.99 -14.86
CA ALA A 789 6.75 5.69 -13.70
C ALA A 789 5.73 6.65 -13.11
N ALA A 790 5.07 7.43 -13.98
CA ALA A 790 4.02 8.34 -13.59
C ALA A 790 2.98 8.47 -14.70
N PHE A 791 1.76 8.84 -14.33
CA PHE A 791 0.70 9.16 -15.27
C PHE A 791 -0.16 10.30 -14.74
N SER A 792 -0.84 11.00 -15.64
CA SER A 792 -1.96 11.86 -15.32
C SER A 792 -3.09 11.64 -16.30
N PHE A 793 -4.31 11.94 -15.88
CA PHE A 793 -5.52 11.72 -16.63
C PHE A 793 -6.42 12.94 -16.58
N ALA A 794 -7.05 13.24 -17.72
CA ALA A 794 -8.14 14.19 -17.82
C ALA A 794 -9.27 13.61 -18.66
N ASP A 795 -10.50 13.74 -18.17
CA ASP A 795 -11.72 13.52 -18.95
C ASP A 795 -12.07 14.77 -19.78
N PHE A 796 -12.52 14.54 -21.01
CA PHE A 796 -13.03 15.56 -21.93
C PHE A 796 -14.50 15.25 -22.27
N PRO A 797 -15.44 15.98 -21.67
CA PRO A 797 -16.87 15.77 -21.88
C PRO A 797 -17.37 16.19 -23.27
#